data_AF-A0A1V5K548-F1
#
_entry.id   AF-A0A1V5K548-F1
#
_cell.length_a   1.000
_cell.length_b   1.000
_cell.length_c   1.000
_cell.angle_alpha   90.00
_cell.angle_beta   90.00
_cell.angle_gamma   90.00
#
_symmetry.space_group_name_H-M   'P 1'
#
loop_
_entity.id
_entity.type
_entity.pdbx_description
1 polymer ?
#
loop_
_entity_poly.entity_id
_entity_poly.type
_entity_poly.pdbx_seq_one_letter_code
_entity_poly.pdbx_strand_id
1 'polypeptide(L)'
;MSNFGVIGLINLLVVIVMGLYFWNLLRQQQGSKTAVGRESRREVERLRAMREVSLTKPLTELTRPKSLEHIVGQQDGLTALRAALCGPNPQHVIVYGPPGVGKTAAARVLLDEAKRNPLSPFLPDAPFVEIDANTARFDDRGIADPLMGSVHDPIYQGAGPLGVQGVPQPKPGAVTRAHGGILFIDEIGELHPVQMNKLLKVLEDRKVFLESVYYNPDDPGIPYHIHDMFKNGLPADFRLVGATTRSTRDIPAAIRSRCLEVYFRALTPTEIGQIATQAVERLNMECEPGVIDTVMRYAQNGRDAVNMVQLAAGLAISAGLRRLSLADMEWVMESGQHSPRPERRVPEVPSVGAVNGLAVWGPGMGSLIEIEATVIPCRQSEATFNVTGIVDEEEQSDGARVLRRRSTARTAVDNVRTVLLAKFGVDCSHYHVHVNFPGGAPVDGPSAGAAMAVAVLSAVRGDQIDNKVAITGELSVHGAIKPVGGVTAKIAAAVEAGATRVLVTVVEQKSGQPVAGLSAGDFTLMDGRTERQVEAAEYTLGTLDIMLLLDTSLVGGMVQPVAENLVAQVQPKEQMAVVAFHSAADLIQDFTSSKELLLRSLGSVKYGNAPRVLDALFAAIDGGFRDSIFRRVILLLTTGFEGPSRTAERDVIRLARRNGVSIFPIYMTGGEKSLFESLARQSGGASFNLRDLKRAGIKEPGPRVFEVARSHYVLTVSGNLSLGERVKVEVKRPGRIFASALPLD
;
A
#
# COMPACT_ATOMS: atom_id res chain seq x y z
N MET A 1 43.52 76.59 -59.80
CA MET A 1 42.22 75.92 -59.58
C MET A 1 42.24 74.53 -60.23
N SER A 2 42.94 73.53 -59.67
CA SER A 2 42.99 72.17 -60.28
C SER A 2 42.94 70.99 -59.29
N ASN A 3 43.07 71.18 -57.97
CA ASN A 3 43.06 70.06 -57.03
C ASN A 3 41.67 69.73 -56.42
N PHE A 4 40.68 70.62 -56.54
CA PHE A 4 39.34 70.37 -56.01
C PHE A 4 38.49 69.41 -56.87
N GLY A 5 38.73 69.36 -58.18
CA GLY A 5 37.99 68.47 -59.09
C GLY A 5 38.37 66.99 -58.93
N VAL A 6 39.66 66.71 -58.67
CA VAL A 6 40.17 65.32 -58.52
C VAL A 6 39.68 64.70 -57.21
N ILE A 7 39.69 65.45 -56.11
CA ILE A 7 39.19 64.98 -54.80
C ILE A 7 37.68 64.73 -54.85
N GLY A 8 36.91 65.58 -55.56
CA GLY A 8 35.48 65.37 -55.78
C GLY A 8 35.19 64.09 -56.58
N LEU A 9 36.00 63.78 -57.59
CA LEU A 9 35.84 62.59 -58.41
C LEU A 9 36.15 61.29 -57.62
N ILE A 10 37.18 61.32 -56.77
CA ILE A 10 37.53 60.20 -55.89
C ILE A 10 36.43 59.97 -54.85
N ASN A 11 35.90 61.02 -54.23
CA ASN A 11 34.78 60.89 -53.29
C ASN A 11 33.52 60.33 -53.95
N LEU A 12 33.20 60.76 -55.18
CA LEU A 12 32.09 60.19 -55.94
C LEU A 12 32.29 58.69 -56.21
N LEU A 13 33.51 58.29 -56.58
CA LEU A 13 33.85 56.89 -56.85
C LEU A 13 33.75 56.04 -55.56
N VAL A 14 34.21 56.54 -54.42
CA VAL A 14 34.07 55.86 -53.12
C VAL A 14 32.60 55.71 -52.72
N VAL A 15 31.77 56.74 -52.91
CA VAL A 15 30.32 56.66 -52.64
C VAL A 15 29.64 55.64 -53.56
N ILE A 16 30.02 55.58 -54.83
CA ILE A 16 29.50 54.59 -55.77
C ILE A 16 29.93 53.16 -55.38
N VAL A 17 31.20 52.96 -55.01
CA VAL A 17 31.71 51.65 -54.58
C VAL A 17 31.05 51.21 -53.27
N MET A 18 30.90 52.11 -52.29
CA MET A 18 30.13 51.82 -51.07
C MET A 18 28.66 51.53 -51.39
N GLY A 19 28.04 52.30 -52.27
CA GLY A 19 26.67 52.08 -52.72
C GLY A 19 26.49 50.71 -53.37
N LEU A 20 27.42 50.30 -54.25
CA LEU A 20 27.42 48.98 -54.90
C LEU A 20 27.68 47.84 -53.90
N TYR A 21 28.58 48.04 -52.92
CA TYR A 21 28.85 47.09 -51.86
C TYR A 21 27.61 46.86 -50.98
N PHE A 22 26.96 47.94 -50.51
CA PHE A 22 25.72 47.86 -49.73
C PHE A 22 24.57 47.27 -50.54
N TRP A 23 24.47 47.62 -51.83
CA TRP A 23 23.48 47.04 -52.74
C TRP A 23 23.66 45.54 -52.92
N ASN A 24 24.90 45.08 -53.10
CA ASN A 24 25.20 43.66 -53.23
C ASN A 24 24.93 42.90 -51.92
N LEU A 25 25.29 43.48 -50.77
CA LEU A 25 25.00 42.94 -49.44
C LEU A 25 23.49 42.79 -49.19
N LEU A 26 22.69 43.81 -49.55
CA LEU A 26 21.23 43.79 -49.48
C LEU A 26 20.64 42.71 -50.38
N ARG A 27 21.16 42.57 -51.60
CA ARG A 27 20.70 41.57 -52.57
C ARG A 27 21.01 40.14 -52.10
N GLN A 28 22.18 39.93 -51.49
CA GLN A 28 22.58 38.64 -50.91
C GLN A 28 21.73 38.27 -49.68
N GLN A 29 21.43 39.24 -48.81
CA GLN A 29 20.50 39.04 -47.68
C GLN A 29 19.07 38.74 -48.14
N GLN A 30 18.56 39.43 -49.17
CA GLN A 30 17.22 39.19 -49.72
C GLN A 30 17.12 37.84 -50.46
N GLY A 31 18.17 37.44 -51.19
CA GLY A 31 18.25 36.14 -51.85
C GLY A 31 18.24 34.95 -50.86
N SER A 32 18.97 35.08 -49.75
CA SER A 32 18.96 34.08 -48.67
C SER A 32 17.58 34.00 -47.98
N LYS A 33 16.96 35.14 -47.64
CA LYS A 33 15.62 35.18 -47.02
C LYS A 33 14.52 34.59 -47.91
N THR A 34 14.59 34.80 -49.23
CA THR A 34 13.60 34.28 -50.18
C THR A 34 13.78 32.78 -50.45
N ALA A 35 15.01 32.27 -50.46
CA ALA A 35 15.30 30.84 -50.53
C ALA A 35 14.79 30.09 -49.29
N VAL A 36 15.15 30.59 -48.08
CA VAL A 36 14.67 30.03 -46.80
C VAL A 36 13.14 30.12 -46.68
N GLY A 37 12.52 31.21 -47.16
CA GLY A 37 11.06 31.35 -47.17
C GLY A 37 10.35 30.38 -48.13
N ARG A 38 10.94 30.07 -49.30
CA ARG A 38 10.42 29.05 -50.22
C ARG A 38 10.56 27.63 -49.65
N GLU A 39 11.69 27.33 -49.04
CA GLU A 39 11.94 26.03 -48.39
C GLU A 39 11.03 25.83 -47.18
N SER A 40 10.86 26.85 -46.33
CA SER A 40 9.92 26.83 -45.21
C SER A 40 8.47 26.65 -45.66
N ARG A 41 8.02 27.32 -46.73
CA ARG A 41 6.67 27.10 -47.29
C ARG A 41 6.47 25.69 -47.82
N ARG A 42 7.46 25.15 -48.55
CA ARG A 42 7.44 23.75 -49.00
C ARG A 42 7.37 22.78 -47.83
N GLU A 43 8.11 23.05 -46.76
CA GLU A 43 8.09 22.20 -45.57
C GLU A 43 6.76 22.31 -44.80
N VAL A 44 6.16 23.51 -44.74
CA VAL A 44 4.81 23.70 -44.16
C VAL A 44 3.74 22.98 -45.00
N GLU A 45 3.82 23.06 -46.32
CA GLU A 45 2.94 22.30 -47.23
C GLU A 45 3.16 20.80 -47.07
N ARG A 46 4.41 20.35 -46.95
CA ARG A 46 4.76 18.96 -46.65
C ARG A 46 4.19 18.51 -45.30
N LEU A 47 4.31 19.33 -44.26
CA LEU A 47 3.73 19.07 -42.94
C LEU A 47 2.20 19.06 -42.98
N ARG A 48 1.57 19.91 -43.79
CA ARG A 48 0.12 19.87 -44.02
C ARG A 48 -0.29 18.58 -44.71
N ALA A 49 0.40 18.20 -45.80
CA ALA A 49 0.17 16.94 -46.49
C ALA A 49 0.39 15.73 -45.55
N MET A 50 1.41 15.77 -44.68
CA MET A 50 1.64 14.74 -43.66
C MET A 50 0.55 14.71 -42.59
N ARG A 51 -0.02 15.86 -42.21
CA ARG A 51 -1.14 15.94 -41.24
C ARG A 51 -2.48 15.50 -41.83
N GLU A 52 -2.64 15.60 -43.15
CA GLU A 52 -3.82 15.08 -43.87
C GLU A 52 -3.84 13.55 -43.92
N VAL A 53 -2.65 12.91 -43.88
CA VAL A 53 -2.54 11.46 -43.71
C VAL A 53 -2.78 11.11 -42.24
N SER A 54 -3.93 10.52 -41.94
CA SER A 54 -4.24 9.98 -40.61
C SER A 54 -4.57 8.50 -40.68
N LEU A 55 -4.01 7.72 -39.76
CA LEU A 55 -4.36 6.32 -39.59
C LEU A 55 -5.66 6.22 -38.78
N THR A 56 -6.38 5.11 -38.95
CA THR A 56 -7.53 4.79 -38.10
C THR A 56 -7.10 4.69 -36.64
N LYS A 57 -7.90 5.27 -35.75
CA LYS A 57 -7.63 5.22 -34.31
C LYS A 57 -7.65 3.77 -33.81
N PRO A 58 -6.69 3.36 -32.97
CA PRO A 58 -6.70 2.02 -32.39
C PRO A 58 -7.91 1.84 -31.47
N LEU A 59 -8.37 0.60 -31.31
CA LEU A 59 -9.52 0.28 -30.47
C LEU A 59 -9.27 0.70 -29.02
N THR A 60 -8.03 0.63 -28.53
CA THR A 60 -7.63 1.10 -27.18
C THR A 60 -7.92 2.58 -26.93
N GLU A 61 -7.88 3.43 -27.96
CA GLU A 61 -8.29 4.84 -27.84
C GLU A 61 -9.81 4.97 -27.94
N LEU A 62 -10.44 4.21 -28.85
CA LEU A 62 -11.90 4.23 -29.05
C LEU A 62 -12.66 3.64 -27.86
N THR A 63 -12.08 2.67 -27.14
CA THR A 63 -12.66 2.01 -25.95
C THR A 63 -12.40 2.76 -24.66
N ARG A 64 -11.58 3.82 -24.68
CA ARG A 64 -11.34 4.67 -23.51
C ARG A 64 -12.69 5.16 -22.94
N PRO A 65 -12.96 4.98 -21.64
CA PRO A 65 -14.19 5.43 -21.01
C PRO A 65 -14.39 6.95 -21.15
N LYS A 66 -15.62 7.37 -21.48
CA LYS A 66 -16.03 8.78 -21.56
C LYS A 66 -16.90 9.22 -20.38
N SER A 67 -17.39 8.27 -19.59
CA SER A 67 -18.24 8.46 -18.42
C SER A 67 -17.79 7.52 -17.31
N LEU A 68 -18.14 7.85 -16.06
CA LEU A 68 -17.78 7.03 -14.90
C LEU A 68 -18.41 5.63 -14.95
N GLU A 69 -19.58 5.50 -15.55
CA GLU A 69 -20.32 4.24 -15.70
C GLU A 69 -19.55 3.21 -16.54
N HIS A 70 -18.71 3.69 -17.46
CA HIS A 70 -17.90 2.83 -18.34
C HIS A 70 -16.57 2.43 -17.68
N ILE A 71 -16.27 2.91 -16.47
CA ILE A 71 -15.08 2.49 -15.73
C ILE A 71 -15.45 1.30 -14.85
N VAL A 72 -15.03 0.12 -15.30
CA VAL A 72 -15.30 -1.14 -14.63
C VAL A 72 -14.36 -1.31 -13.43
N GLY A 73 -14.85 -1.87 -12.32
CA GLY A 73 -13.98 -2.36 -11.25
C GLY A 73 -13.62 -1.38 -10.12
N GLN A 74 -13.61 -0.07 -10.37
CA GLN A 74 -12.83 0.87 -9.54
C GLN A 74 -13.67 1.78 -8.63
N GLN A 75 -14.81 1.34 -8.10
CA GLN A 75 -15.77 2.21 -7.39
C GLN A 75 -15.15 2.98 -6.22
N ASP A 76 -14.45 2.30 -5.30
CA ASP A 76 -13.84 2.97 -4.13
C ASP A 76 -12.78 4.00 -4.56
N GLY A 77 -11.95 3.65 -5.54
CA GLY A 77 -10.94 4.55 -6.11
C GLY A 77 -11.56 5.75 -6.82
N LEU A 78 -12.65 5.55 -7.57
CA LEU A 78 -13.39 6.61 -8.23
C LEU A 78 -14.08 7.53 -7.24
N THR A 79 -14.68 7.00 -6.18
CA THR A 79 -15.31 7.81 -5.12
C THR A 79 -14.27 8.69 -4.42
N ALA A 80 -13.11 8.13 -4.06
CA ALA A 80 -12.03 8.89 -3.44
C ALA A 80 -11.47 9.97 -4.38
N LEU A 81 -11.19 9.61 -5.65
CA LEU A 81 -10.67 10.54 -6.65
C LEU A 81 -11.68 11.66 -6.98
N ARG A 82 -12.97 11.33 -7.04
CA ARG A 82 -14.06 12.30 -7.24
C ARG A 82 -14.16 13.29 -6.08
N ALA A 83 -14.12 12.81 -4.84
CA ALA A 83 -14.12 13.66 -3.66
C ALA A 83 -12.90 14.60 -3.63
N ALA A 84 -11.74 14.11 -4.09
CA ALA A 84 -10.50 14.88 -4.13
C ALA A 84 -10.47 15.95 -5.23
N LEU A 85 -11.03 15.68 -6.41
CA LEU A 85 -10.92 16.57 -7.58
C LEU A 85 -12.15 17.44 -7.83
N CYS A 86 -13.35 16.93 -7.57
CA CYS A 86 -14.59 17.63 -7.95
C CYS A 86 -15.10 18.60 -6.87
N GLY A 87 -14.45 18.68 -5.70
CA GLY A 87 -14.84 19.59 -4.61
C GLY A 87 -14.40 21.05 -4.82
N PRO A 88 -14.78 21.95 -3.91
CA PRO A 88 -14.39 23.37 -3.95
C PRO A 88 -12.90 23.61 -3.74
N ASN A 89 -12.22 22.65 -3.11
CA ASN A 89 -10.78 22.69 -2.87
C ASN A 89 -10.14 21.41 -3.43
N PRO A 90 -9.91 21.31 -4.75
CA PRO A 90 -9.29 20.15 -5.34
C PRO A 90 -7.90 19.89 -4.77
N GLN A 91 -7.58 18.63 -4.52
CA GLN A 91 -6.30 18.21 -3.94
C GLN A 91 -5.38 17.58 -4.99
N HIS A 92 -4.08 17.55 -4.69
CA HIS A 92 -3.12 16.73 -5.43
C HIS A 92 -3.33 15.26 -5.06
N VAL A 93 -3.21 14.35 -6.03
CA VAL A 93 -3.52 12.93 -5.84
C VAL A 93 -2.41 12.06 -6.42
N ILE A 94 -2.07 10.98 -5.71
CA ILE A 94 -1.33 9.84 -6.27
C ILE A 94 -2.29 8.65 -6.39
N VAL A 95 -2.38 8.09 -7.60
CA VAL A 95 -3.17 6.90 -7.92
C VAL A 95 -2.24 5.70 -8.07
N TYR A 96 -2.27 4.80 -7.09
CA TYR A 96 -1.55 3.53 -7.12
C TYR A 96 -2.40 2.47 -7.80
N GLY A 97 -1.80 1.60 -8.60
CA GLY A 97 -2.48 0.39 -9.07
C GLY A 97 -1.79 -0.27 -10.25
N PRO A 98 -2.14 -1.52 -10.58
CA PRO A 98 -1.56 -2.26 -11.70
C PRO A 98 -1.69 -1.52 -13.04
N PRO A 99 -0.91 -1.89 -14.07
CA PRO A 99 -1.08 -1.34 -15.41
C PRO A 99 -2.45 -1.74 -16.00
N GLY A 100 -3.00 -0.90 -16.88
CA GLY A 100 -4.22 -1.23 -17.62
C GLY A 100 -5.54 -1.24 -16.83
N VAL A 101 -5.56 -0.77 -15.57
CA VAL A 101 -6.77 -0.72 -14.71
C VAL A 101 -7.62 0.55 -14.87
N GLY A 102 -7.20 1.50 -15.73
CA GLY A 102 -7.98 2.71 -16.04
C GLY A 102 -7.61 3.98 -15.28
N LYS A 103 -6.44 4.07 -14.65
CA LYS A 103 -5.97 5.25 -13.87
C LYS A 103 -6.09 6.58 -14.66
N THR A 104 -5.53 6.62 -15.87
CA THR A 104 -5.56 7.80 -16.76
C THR A 104 -6.98 8.15 -17.23
N ALA A 105 -7.77 7.13 -17.56
CA ALA A 105 -9.16 7.32 -18.00
C ALA A 105 -10.01 7.92 -16.88
N ALA A 106 -9.86 7.44 -15.64
CA ALA A 106 -10.57 7.95 -14.48
C ALA A 106 -10.27 9.43 -14.22
N ALA A 107 -8.99 9.82 -14.21
CA ALA A 107 -8.59 11.21 -14.00
C ALA A 107 -9.18 12.15 -15.06
N ARG A 108 -9.21 11.72 -16.32
CA ARG A 108 -9.74 12.50 -17.44
C ARG A 108 -11.26 12.69 -17.34
N VAL A 109 -11.99 11.61 -17.10
CA VAL A 109 -13.46 11.66 -16.94
C VAL A 109 -13.84 12.53 -15.73
N LEU A 110 -13.10 12.45 -14.63
CA LEU A 110 -13.37 13.25 -13.45
C LEU A 110 -13.04 14.73 -13.63
N LEU A 111 -12.06 15.10 -14.46
CA LEU A 111 -11.89 16.50 -14.84
C LEU A 111 -13.11 17.02 -15.60
N ASP A 112 -13.60 16.25 -16.58
CA ASP A 112 -14.78 16.65 -17.36
C ASP A 112 -16.03 16.79 -16.48
N GLU A 113 -16.15 15.97 -15.44
CA GLU A 113 -17.19 16.12 -14.43
C GLU A 113 -16.96 17.35 -13.55
N ALA A 114 -15.73 17.57 -13.07
CA ALA A 114 -15.40 18.69 -12.22
C ALA A 114 -15.67 20.04 -12.91
N LYS A 115 -15.35 20.15 -14.21
CA LYS A 115 -15.68 21.32 -15.06
C LYS A 115 -17.17 21.65 -15.12
N ARG A 116 -18.04 20.66 -14.94
CA ARG A 116 -19.51 20.83 -14.93
C ARG A 116 -20.04 21.12 -13.54
N ASN A 117 -19.22 20.93 -12.49
CA ASN A 117 -19.62 21.19 -11.12
C ASN A 117 -19.42 22.68 -10.77
N PRO A 118 -20.49 23.44 -10.46
CA PRO A 118 -20.38 24.86 -10.11
C PRO A 118 -19.52 25.15 -8.88
N LEU A 119 -19.32 24.15 -8.01
CA LEU A 119 -18.46 24.29 -6.82
C LEU A 119 -16.98 24.13 -7.15
N SER A 120 -16.63 23.52 -8.28
CA SER A 120 -15.23 23.26 -8.64
C SER A 120 -14.55 24.52 -9.19
N PRO A 121 -13.26 24.77 -8.90
CA PRO A 121 -12.52 25.89 -9.49
C PRO A 121 -12.07 25.63 -10.93
N PHE A 122 -12.28 24.44 -11.50
CA PHE A 122 -11.88 24.14 -12.88
C PHE A 122 -12.79 24.84 -13.88
N LEU A 123 -12.20 25.67 -14.74
CA LEU A 123 -12.89 26.33 -15.83
C LEU A 123 -13.27 25.34 -16.95
N PRO A 124 -14.27 25.64 -17.80
CA PRO A 124 -14.67 24.77 -18.90
C PRO A 124 -13.52 24.37 -19.85
N ASP A 125 -12.57 25.28 -20.05
CA ASP A 125 -11.38 25.12 -20.88
C ASP A 125 -10.16 24.56 -20.11
N ALA A 126 -10.30 24.21 -18.82
CA ALA A 126 -9.21 23.73 -17.99
C ALA A 126 -8.43 22.58 -18.69
N PRO A 127 -7.10 22.69 -18.83
CA PRO A 127 -6.32 21.73 -19.60
C PRO A 127 -6.15 20.39 -18.87
N PHE A 128 -6.05 19.31 -19.63
CA PHE A 128 -5.56 18.01 -19.15
C PHE A 128 -4.23 17.72 -19.85
N VAL A 129 -3.12 17.95 -19.16
CA VAL A 129 -1.77 17.72 -19.70
C VAL A 129 -1.25 16.39 -19.18
N GLU A 130 -0.96 15.47 -20.09
CA GLU A 130 -0.48 14.13 -19.80
C GLU A 130 1.02 14.02 -20.15
N ILE A 131 1.83 13.52 -19.22
CA ILE A 131 3.24 13.17 -19.42
C ILE A 131 3.48 11.75 -18.90
N ASP A 132 4.28 10.97 -19.62
CA ASP A 132 4.86 9.72 -19.12
C ASP A 132 6.26 9.99 -18.57
N ALA A 133 6.46 9.71 -17.28
CA ALA A 133 7.73 9.93 -16.59
C ALA A 133 8.90 9.17 -17.23
N ASN A 134 8.67 7.98 -17.82
CA ASN A 134 9.71 7.20 -18.50
C ASN A 134 10.27 7.93 -19.73
N THR A 135 9.43 8.75 -20.37
CA THR A 135 9.79 9.51 -21.57
C THR A 135 10.23 10.94 -21.27
N ALA A 136 10.00 11.41 -20.03
CA ALA A 136 10.37 12.73 -19.56
C ALA A 136 11.88 12.78 -19.27
N ARG A 137 12.69 12.75 -20.34
CA ARG A 137 14.15 12.81 -20.27
C ARG A 137 14.59 13.96 -19.36
N PHE A 138 15.28 13.62 -18.29
CA PHE A 138 15.91 14.60 -17.44
C PHE A 138 17.16 15.15 -18.15
N ASP A 139 17.22 16.46 -18.29
CA ASP A 139 18.37 17.16 -18.86
C ASP A 139 19.07 17.94 -17.75
N ASP A 140 20.21 17.42 -17.28
CA ASP A 140 21.06 18.07 -16.27
C ASP A 140 21.47 19.50 -16.67
N ARG A 141 21.53 19.79 -17.97
CA ARG A 141 21.94 21.09 -18.49
C ARG A 141 20.76 22.08 -18.62
N GLY A 142 19.53 21.63 -18.38
CA GLY A 142 18.33 22.47 -18.46
C GLY A 142 18.00 23.00 -19.86
N ILE A 143 18.59 22.42 -20.91
CA ILE A 143 18.41 22.84 -22.31
C ILE A 143 17.00 22.44 -22.79
N ALA A 144 16.53 21.27 -22.39
CA ALA A 144 15.18 20.81 -22.68
C ALA A 144 14.61 19.94 -21.54
N ASP A 145 13.91 20.58 -20.59
CA ASP A 145 13.10 19.88 -19.58
C ASP A 145 11.62 19.95 -19.99
N PRO A 146 11.01 18.84 -20.46
CA PRO A 146 9.62 18.85 -20.93
C PRO A 146 8.60 19.05 -19.79
N LEU A 147 8.98 18.75 -18.55
CA LEU A 147 8.14 18.88 -17.36
C LEU A 147 8.17 20.31 -16.83
N MET A 148 9.36 20.84 -16.52
CA MET A 148 9.54 22.18 -15.92
C MET A 148 9.51 23.31 -16.94
N GLY A 149 9.96 23.04 -18.16
CA GLY A 149 10.27 24.06 -19.16
C GLY A 149 11.77 24.35 -19.20
N SER A 150 12.20 25.06 -20.24
CA SER A 150 13.61 25.40 -20.44
C SER A 150 13.77 26.82 -20.91
N VAL A 151 15.00 27.33 -20.87
CA VAL A 151 15.36 28.57 -21.54
C VAL A 151 16.22 28.22 -22.74
N HIS A 152 15.80 28.68 -23.92
CA HIS A 152 16.68 28.65 -25.07
C HIS A 152 17.60 29.85 -24.97
N ASP A 153 18.85 29.64 -24.61
CA ASP A 153 19.84 30.72 -24.58
C ASP A 153 20.18 31.19 -26.01
N PRO A 154 20.64 32.43 -26.19
CA PRO A 154 20.91 33.01 -27.51
C PRO A 154 21.82 32.15 -28.39
N ILE A 155 22.81 31.48 -27.76
CA ILE A 155 23.74 30.56 -28.44
C ILE A 155 23.06 29.33 -29.06
N TYR A 156 21.88 28.94 -28.57
CA TYR A 156 21.10 27.79 -29.04
C TYR A 156 19.91 28.18 -29.94
N GLN A 157 19.61 29.49 -30.08
CA GLN A 157 18.46 29.98 -30.85
C GLN A 157 18.72 30.15 -32.37
N GLY A 158 19.99 30.10 -32.82
CA GLY A 158 20.35 30.35 -34.22
C GLY A 158 20.05 31.79 -34.68
N ALA A 159 19.89 32.01 -36.00
CA ALA A 159 19.66 33.34 -36.59
C ALA A 159 18.22 33.87 -36.44
N GLY A 160 17.53 33.50 -35.35
CA GLY A 160 16.20 34.02 -35.01
C GLY A 160 16.27 35.48 -34.52
N PRO A 161 15.18 36.27 -34.64
CA PRO A 161 15.18 37.70 -34.31
C PRO A 161 15.58 38.01 -32.85
N LEU A 162 15.27 37.10 -31.90
CA LEU A 162 15.68 37.23 -30.49
C LEU A 162 17.09 36.70 -30.21
N GLY A 163 17.52 35.65 -30.92
CA GLY A 163 18.88 35.09 -30.82
C GLY A 163 19.95 36.07 -31.30
N VAL A 164 19.68 36.79 -32.39
CA VAL A 164 20.56 37.87 -32.89
C VAL A 164 20.66 39.05 -31.92
N GLN A 165 19.63 39.25 -31.08
CA GLN A 165 19.59 40.30 -30.06
C GLN A 165 20.17 39.85 -28.71
N GLY A 166 20.65 38.61 -28.59
CA GLY A 166 21.21 38.11 -27.33
C GLY A 166 20.17 37.87 -26.23
N VAL A 167 18.87 37.81 -26.57
CA VAL A 167 17.79 37.70 -25.58
C VAL A 167 17.46 36.22 -25.30
N PRO A 168 17.57 35.74 -24.04
CA PRO A 168 17.17 34.38 -23.69
C PRO A 168 15.65 34.21 -23.81
N GLN A 169 15.20 33.07 -24.34
CA GLN A 169 13.78 32.80 -24.57
C GLN A 169 13.26 31.68 -23.65
N PRO A 170 12.44 32.02 -22.64
CA PRO A 170 11.79 31.02 -21.80
C PRO A 170 10.75 30.21 -22.59
N LYS A 171 10.70 28.89 -22.37
CA LYS A 171 9.75 27.95 -22.96
C LYS A 171 8.96 27.23 -21.88
N PRO A 172 7.62 27.20 -21.96
CA PRO A 172 6.79 26.59 -20.93
C PRO A 172 6.92 25.07 -20.93
N GLY A 173 7.07 24.49 -19.73
CA GLY A 173 6.96 23.06 -19.49
C GLY A 173 5.51 22.58 -19.38
N ALA A 174 5.33 21.29 -19.11
CA ALA A 174 4.01 20.74 -18.83
C ALA A 174 3.35 21.34 -17.60
N VAL A 175 4.12 21.69 -16.56
CA VAL A 175 3.60 22.35 -15.35
C VAL A 175 2.89 23.67 -15.69
N THR A 176 3.46 24.46 -16.59
CA THR A 176 2.86 25.73 -17.06
C THR A 176 1.69 25.48 -18.00
N ARG A 177 1.79 24.49 -18.91
CA ARG A 177 0.68 24.12 -19.80
C ARG A 177 -0.54 23.57 -19.04
N ALA A 178 -0.32 23.01 -17.85
CA ALA A 178 -1.38 22.47 -16.99
C ALA A 178 -2.05 23.53 -16.09
N HIS A 179 -1.57 24.77 -16.10
CA HIS A 179 -2.11 25.83 -15.25
C HIS A 179 -3.63 25.98 -15.43
N GLY A 180 -4.36 26.06 -14.31
CA GLY A 180 -5.82 26.09 -14.26
C GLY A 180 -6.49 24.72 -14.44
N GLY A 181 -5.73 23.64 -14.62
CA GLY A 181 -6.25 22.30 -14.91
C GLY A 181 -5.51 21.17 -14.19
N ILE A 182 -5.39 20.03 -14.86
CA ILE A 182 -4.73 18.83 -14.32
C ILE A 182 -3.41 18.57 -15.05
N LEU A 183 -2.36 18.34 -14.26
CA LEU A 183 -1.13 17.70 -14.71
C LEU A 183 -1.20 16.22 -14.34
N PHE A 184 -1.36 15.36 -15.32
CA PHE A 184 -1.31 13.91 -15.15
C PHE A 184 0.10 13.40 -15.46
N ILE A 185 0.74 12.73 -14.50
CA ILE A 185 2.05 12.11 -14.70
C ILE A 185 1.87 10.60 -14.57
N ASP A 186 1.97 9.88 -15.69
CA ASP A 186 2.01 8.42 -15.67
C ASP A 186 3.38 7.93 -15.23
N GLU A 187 3.39 6.82 -14.51
CA GLU A 187 4.56 6.26 -13.82
C GLU A 187 5.39 7.30 -13.05
N ILE A 188 4.75 8.17 -12.27
CA ILE A 188 5.41 9.25 -11.52
C ILE A 188 6.61 8.77 -10.68
N GLY A 189 6.60 7.52 -10.23
CA GLY A 189 7.70 6.91 -9.48
C GLY A 189 9.00 6.76 -10.27
N GLU A 190 8.97 6.86 -11.60
CA GLU A 190 10.12 6.79 -12.50
C GLU A 190 10.80 8.15 -12.72
N LEU A 191 10.22 9.25 -12.22
CA LEU A 191 10.82 10.58 -12.33
C LEU A 191 12.19 10.62 -11.63
N HIS A 192 13.12 11.36 -12.23
CA HIS A 192 14.43 11.60 -11.63
C HIS A 192 14.27 12.37 -10.29
N PRO A 193 15.04 12.07 -9.24
CA PRO A 193 14.90 12.73 -7.93
C PRO A 193 14.97 14.26 -7.98
N VAL A 194 15.77 14.82 -8.90
CA VAL A 194 15.85 16.28 -9.11
C VAL A 194 14.54 16.85 -9.68
N GLN A 195 13.93 16.19 -10.67
CA GLN A 195 12.62 16.60 -11.21
C GLN A 195 11.55 16.52 -10.14
N MET A 196 11.61 15.48 -9.29
CA MET A 196 10.72 15.28 -8.15
C MET A 196 10.79 16.44 -7.15
N ASN A 197 12.00 16.89 -6.81
CA ASN A 197 12.22 18.03 -5.92
C ASN A 197 11.80 19.36 -6.55
N LYS A 198 12.06 19.56 -7.84
CA LYS A 198 11.57 20.74 -8.57
C LYS A 198 10.03 20.76 -8.60
N LEU A 199 9.40 19.61 -8.82
CA LEU A 199 7.94 19.47 -8.81
C LEU A 199 7.35 19.84 -7.44
N LEU A 200 7.97 19.38 -6.34
CA LEU A 200 7.57 19.78 -4.98
C LEU A 200 7.54 21.30 -4.80
N LYS A 201 8.59 21.99 -5.25
CA LYS A 201 8.65 23.46 -5.17
C LYS A 201 7.56 24.12 -6.01
N VAL A 202 7.29 23.60 -7.21
CA VAL A 202 6.20 24.11 -8.06
C VAL A 202 4.82 23.91 -7.44
N LEU A 203 4.58 22.79 -6.75
CA LEU A 203 3.32 22.55 -6.03
C LEU A 203 3.10 23.55 -4.89
N GLU A 204 4.19 24.04 -4.27
CA GLU A 204 4.14 25.05 -3.20
C GLU A 204 3.96 26.46 -3.76
N ASP A 205 4.85 26.85 -4.68
CA ASP A 205 4.92 28.20 -5.21
C ASP A 205 3.79 28.50 -6.21
N ARG A 206 3.22 27.46 -6.83
CA ARG A 206 2.24 27.54 -7.95
C ARG A 206 2.75 28.28 -9.18
N LYS A 207 4.06 28.32 -9.32
CA LYS A 207 4.80 28.91 -10.44
C LYS A 207 6.11 28.17 -10.63
N VAL A 208 6.66 28.23 -11.83
CA VAL A 208 7.98 27.70 -12.15
C VAL A 208 8.93 28.84 -12.47
N PHE A 209 10.08 28.86 -11.80
CA PHE A 209 11.16 29.78 -12.10
C PHE A 209 12.11 29.14 -13.09
N LEU A 210 12.51 29.92 -14.09
CA LEU A 210 13.49 29.53 -15.11
C LEU A 210 14.74 30.37 -14.90
N GLU A 211 15.90 29.79 -15.17
CA GLU A 211 17.20 30.42 -14.96
C GLU A 211 17.97 30.44 -16.27
N SER A 212 18.72 31.53 -16.51
CA SER A 212 19.62 31.67 -17.65
C SER A 212 20.78 32.57 -17.27
N VAL A 213 21.99 32.17 -17.67
CA VAL A 213 23.22 32.94 -17.46
C VAL A 213 23.24 34.20 -18.35
N TYR A 214 22.43 34.23 -19.41
CA TYR A 214 22.32 35.34 -20.35
C TYR A 214 21.21 36.34 -19.98
N TYR A 215 20.46 36.09 -18.91
CA TYR A 215 19.45 37.01 -18.43
C TYR A 215 20.06 38.07 -17.51
N ASN A 216 19.94 39.33 -17.89
CA ASN A 216 20.31 40.47 -17.07
C ASN A 216 19.05 41.29 -16.70
N PRO A 217 18.71 41.46 -15.42
CA PRO A 217 17.53 42.21 -15.00
C PRO A 217 17.58 43.70 -15.35
N ASP A 218 18.76 44.27 -15.58
CA ASP A 218 18.95 45.69 -15.87
C ASP A 218 19.10 46.00 -17.37
N ASP A 219 19.02 44.99 -18.26
CA ASP A 219 19.17 45.17 -19.70
C ASP A 219 17.87 45.69 -20.35
N PRO A 220 17.83 46.95 -20.83
CA PRO A 220 16.62 47.51 -21.46
C PRO A 220 16.30 46.90 -22.83
N GLY A 221 17.22 46.12 -23.42
CA GLY A 221 17.02 45.40 -24.67
C GLY A 221 16.14 44.15 -24.53
N ILE A 222 15.92 43.65 -23.31
CA ILE A 222 15.06 42.50 -23.06
C ILE A 222 13.59 42.94 -22.98
N PRO A 223 12.67 42.31 -23.73
CA PRO A 223 11.25 42.63 -23.66
C PRO A 223 10.67 42.47 -22.25
N TYR A 224 9.79 43.39 -21.85
CA TYR A 224 9.15 43.40 -20.53
C TYR A 224 8.53 42.05 -20.12
N HIS A 225 7.84 41.36 -21.03
CA HIS A 225 7.23 40.06 -20.74
C HIS A 225 8.27 38.99 -20.37
N ILE A 226 9.49 39.06 -20.92
CA ILE A 226 10.58 38.14 -20.56
C ILE A 226 11.11 38.48 -19.17
N HIS A 227 11.29 39.77 -18.84
CA HIS A 227 11.62 40.18 -17.48
C HIS A 227 10.59 39.72 -16.46
N ASP A 228 9.30 39.85 -16.77
CA ASP A 228 8.21 39.39 -15.92
C ASP A 228 8.29 37.87 -15.69
N MET A 229 8.51 37.08 -16.75
CA MET A 229 8.66 35.61 -16.64
C MET A 229 9.84 35.19 -15.76
N PHE A 230 11.00 35.86 -15.86
CA PHE A 230 12.16 35.55 -15.02
C PHE A 230 11.98 36.03 -13.57
N LYS A 231 11.35 37.18 -13.36
CA LYS A 231 11.19 37.80 -12.02
C LYS A 231 10.04 37.17 -11.23
N ASN A 232 8.91 36.96 -11.89
CA ASN A 232 7.67 36.50 -11.26
C ASN A 232 7.39 35.02 -11.49
N GLY A 233 8.13 34.36 -12.39
CA GLY A 233 7.96 32.96 -12.75
C GLY A 233 6.81 32.76 -13.74
N LEU A 234 6.81 31.61 -14.39
CA LEU A 234 5.70 31.16 -15.22
C LEU A 234 4.57 30.58 -14.34
N PRO A 235 3.29 30.94 -14.56
CA PRO A 235 2.17 30.38 -13.82
C PRO A 235 2.12 28.86 -13.92
N ALA A 236 1.89 28.18 -12.80
CA ALA A 236 1.83 26.72 -12.73
C ALA A 236 0.91 26.25 -11.58
N ASP A 237 -0.21 26.93 -11.36
CA ASP A 237 -1.27 26.47 -10.45
C ASP A 237 -2.10 25.38 -11.15
N PHE A 238 -1.80 24.11 -10.89
CA PHE A 238 -2.50 22.95 -11.43
C PHE A 238 -2.78 21.93 -10.33
N ARG A 239 -3.65 20.96 -10.59
CA ARG A 239 -3.81 19.79 -9.71
C ARG A 239 -3.06 18.59 -10.29
N LEU A 240 -2.00 18.18 -9.59
CA LEU A 240 -1.27 16.96 -9.89
C LEU A 240 -2.14 15.72 -9.69
N VAL A 241 -2.16 14.85 -10.70
CA VAL A 241 -2.59 13.45 -10.59
C VAL A 241 -1.42 12.57 -11.04
N GLY A 242 -0.65 12.03 -10.10
CA GLY A 242 0.44 11.10 -10.39
C GLY A 242 -0.07 9.65 -10.38
N ALA A 243 0.17 8.87 -11.42
CA ALA A 243 -0.15 7.45 -11.46
C ALA A 243 1.13 6.61 -11.35
N THR A 244 1.08 5.46 -10.67
CA THR A 244 2.25 4.59 -10.54
C THR A 244 1.87 3.12 -10.32
N THR A 245 2.70 2.20 -10.83
CA THR A 245 2.65 0.78 -10.45
C THR A 245 3.62 0.43 -9.31
N ARG A 246 4.49 1.37 -8.90
CA ARG A 246 5.43 1.17 -7.79
C ARG A 246 4.72 1.11 -6.44
N SER A 247 5.41 0.55 -5.44
CA SER A 247 4.91 0.51 -4.08
C SER A 247 4.92 1.92 -3.46
N THR A 248 4.14 2.11 -2.40
CA THR A 248 4.12 3.39 -1.68
C THR A 248 5.50 3.75 -1.12
N ARG A 249 6.35 2.77 -0.83
CA ARG A 249 7.70 2.98 -0.28
C ARG A 249 8.66 3.57 -1.31
N ASP A 250 8.41 3.34 -2.59
CA ASP A 250 9.27 3.80 -3.69
C ASP A 250 9.04 5.27 -4.02
N ILE A 251 7.93 5.85 -3.55
CA ILE A 251 7.62 7.27 -3.72
C ILE A 251 8.17 8.07 -2.53
N PRO A 252 8.96 9.14 -2.76
CA PRO A 252 9.50 9.97 -1.68
C PRO A 252 8.41 10.47 -0.72
N ALA A 253 8.68 10.37 0.59
CA ALA A 253 7.75 10.81 1.63
C ALA A 253 7.30 12.27 1.49
N ALA A 254 8.16 13.14 0.95
CA ALA A 254 7.86 14.54 0.71
C ALA A 254 6.71 14.77 -0.29
N ILE A 255 6.58 13.96 -1.35
CA ILE A 255 5.43 14.07 -2.27
C ILE A 255 4.21 13.42 -1.65
N ARG A 256 4.35 12.24 -1.04
CA ARG A 256 3.24 11.54 -0.40
C ARG A 256 2.55 12.39 0.66
N SER A 257 3.30 13.17 1.44
CA SER A 257 2.72 14.05 2.46
C SER A 257 1.91 15.23 1.89
N ARG A 258 2.07 15.54 0.59
CA ARG A 258 1.36 16.64 -0.11
C ARG A 258 0.23 16.15 -1.02
N CYS A 259 0.10 14.84 -1.22
CA CYS A 259 -0.90 14.24 -2.10
C CYS A 259 -1.82 13.29 -1.34
N LEU A 260 -3.10 13.30 -1.68
CA LEU A 260 -4.00 12.23 -1.27
C LEU A 260 -3.62 10.93 -1.99
N GLU A 261 -3.56 9.83 -1.27
CA GLU A 261 -3.30 8.52 -1.87
C GLU A 261 -4.61 7.79 -2.18
N VAL A 262 -4.76 7.40 -3.45
CA VAL A 262 -5.91 6.65 -3.97
C VAL A 262 -5.41 5.34 -4.57
N TYR A 263 -6.15 4.27 -4.35
CA TYR A 263 -5.76 2.92 -4.73
C TYR A 263 -6.75 2.32 -5.74
N PHE A 264 -6.22 1.88 -6.87
CA PHE A 264 -6.91 1.12 -7.91
C PHE A 264 -6.40 -0.31 -7.82
N ARG A 265 -7.32 -1.27 -7.85
CA ARG A 265 -6.99 -2.69 -7.74
C ARG A 265 -6.92 -3.37 -9.10
N ALA A 266 -6.34 -4.56 -9.14
CA ALA A 266 -6.47 -5.45 -10.30
C ALA A 266 -7.95 -5.76 -10.57
N LEU A 267 -8.27 -5.97 -11.84
CA LEU A 267 -9.62 -6.29 -12.32
C LEU A 267 -9.89 -7.79 -12.14
N THR A 268 -11.10 -8.15 -11.69
CA THR A 268 -11.52 -9.55 -11.62
C THR A 268 -11.72 -10.12 -13.03
N PRO A 269 -11.72 -11.46 -13.22
CA PRO A 269 -12.04 -12.06 -14.51
C PRO A 269 -13.37 -11.58 -15.07
N THR A 270 -14.41 -11.46 -14.24
CA THR A 270 -15.73 -10.97 -14.69
C THR A 270 -15.70 -9.51 -15.15
N GLU A 271 -14.92 -8.66 -14.48
CA GLU A 271 -14.72 -7.27 -14.89
C GLU A 271 -13.94 -7.14 -16.20
N ILE A 272 -12.97 -8.03 -16.41
CA ILE A 272 -12.28 -8.18 -17.69
C ILE A 272 -13.26 -8.60 -18.79
N GLY A 273 -14.15 -9.54 -18.49
CA GLY A 273 -15.23 -9.95 -19.40
C GLY A 273 -16.13 -8.78 -19.79
N GLN A 274 -16.54 -7.95 -18.84
CA GLN A 274 -17.32 -6.73 -19.12
C GLN A 274 -16.58 -5.76 -20.05
N ILE A 275 -15.28 -5.54 -19.84
CA ILE A 275 -14.46 -4.68 -20.72
C ILE A 275 -14.35 -5.30 -22.12
N ALA A 276 -14.16 -6.61 -22.22
CA ALA A 276 -14.11 -7.31 -23.50
C ALA A 276 -15.44 -7.19 -24.26
N THR A 277 -16.57 -7.41 -23.59
CA THR A 277 -17.90 -7.24 -24.18
C THR A 277 -18.11 -5.81 -24.69
N GLN A 278 -17.76 -4.79 -23.90
CA GLN A 278 -17.83 -3.39 -24.34
C GLN A 278 -16.93 -3.11 -25.55
N ALA A 279 -15.77 -3.77 -25.66
CA ALA A 279 -14.88 -3.63 -26.80
C ALA A 279 -15.49 -4.24 -28.07
N VAL A 280 -16.11 -5.41 -27.97
CA VAL A 280 -16.84 -6.06 -29.07
C VAL A 280 -18.02 -5.21 -29.52
N GLU A 281 -18.80 -4.67 -28.60
CA GLU A 281 -19.93 -3.77 -28.89
C GLU A 281 -19.46 -2.52 -29.66
N ARG A 282 -18.34 -1.91 -29.28
CA ARG A 282 -17.79 -0.74 -29.99
C ARG A 282 -17.30 -1.06 -31.41
N LEU A 283 -16.94 -2.32 -31.68
CA LEU A 283 -16.59 -2.78 -33.02
C LEU A 283 -17.80 -3.13 -33.88
N ASN A 284 -19.01 -3.19 -33.30
CA ASN A 284 -20.24 -3.65 -33.96
C ASN A 284 -20.08 -5.07 -34.58
N MET A 285 -19.46 -5.99 -33.84
CA MET A 285 -19.27 -7.38 -34.28
C MET A 285 -20.10 -8.34 -33.45
N GLU A 286 -20.55 -9.44 -34.05
CA GLU A 286 -21.15 -10.57 -33.33
C GLU A 286 -20.07 -11.35 -32.57
N CYS A 287 -20.42 -11.95 -31.45
CA CYS A 287 -19.49 -12.72 -30.61
C CYS A 287 -19.99 -14.16 -30.44
N GLU A 288 -19.16 -15.14 -30.81
CA GLU A 288 -19.44 -16.54 -30.52
C GLU A 288 -19.38 -16.83 -29.00
N PRO A 289 -20.26 -17.70 -28.45
CA PRO A 289 -20.14 -18.14 -27.06
C PRO A 289 -18.76 -18.75 -26.77
N GLY A 290 -18.17 -18.43 -25.62
CA GLY A 290 -16.83 -18.88 -25.24
C GLY A 290 -15.70 -17.90 -25.56
N VAL A 291 -15.86 -16.96 -26.51
CA VAL A 291 -14.82 -15.97 -26.84
C VAL A 291 -14.48 -15.10 -25.62
N ILE A 292 -15.51 -14.58 -24.94
CA ILE A 292 -15.32 -13.75 -23.74
C ILE A 292 -14.73 -14.58 -22.60
N ASP A 293 -15.14 -15.83 -22.43
CA ASP A 293 -14.59 -16.73 -21.40
C ASP A 293 -13.10 -16.97 -21.62
N THR A 294 -12.67 -17.13 -22.88
CA THR A 294 -11.26 -17.21 -23.25
C THR A 294 -10.52 -15.92 -22.90
N VAL A 295 -11.06 -14.74 -23.23
CA VAL A 295 -10.45 -13.46 -22.83
C VAL A 295 -10.33 -13.37 -21.29
N MET A 296 -11.35 -13.77 -20.54
CA MET A 296 -11.33 -13.78 -19.08
C MET A 296 -10.24 -14.70 -18.51
N ARG A 297 -9.97 -15.83 -19.17
CA ARG A 297 -8.95 -16.79 -18.76
C ARG A 297 -7.53 -16.32 -19.04
N TYR A 298 -7.30 -15.48 -20.05
CA TYR A 298 -5.94 -15.13 -20.49
C TYR A 298 -5.55 -13.65 -20.25
N ALA A 299 -6.50 -12.71 -20.28
CA ALA A 299 -6.19 -11.30 -20.11
C ALA A 299 -5.86 -10.95 -18.64
N GLN A 300 -4.73 -10.27 -18.43
CA GLN A 300 -4.26 -9.86 -17.10
C GLN A 300 -4.84 -8.51 -16.66
N ASN A 301 -5.17 -7.63 -17.61
CA ASN A 301 -5.71 -6.31 -17.35
C ASN A 301 -6.65 -5.86 -18.50
N GLY A 302 -7.32 -4.72 -18.32
CA GLY A 302 -8.31 -4.23 -19.29
C GLY A 302 -7.70 -3.82 -20.63
N ARG A 303 -6.44 -3.35 -20.65
CA ARG A 303 -5.73 -3.03 -21.90
C ARG A 303 -5.47 -4.30 -22.71
N ASP A 304 -5.05 -5.37 -22.05
CA ASP A 304 -4.81 -6.68 -22.69
C ASP A 304 -6.10 -7.24 -23.29
N ALA A 305 -7.21 -7.19 -22.54
CA ALA A 305 -8.51 -7.64 -23.01
C ALA A 305 -8.96 -6.92 -24.30
N VAL A 306 -8.81 -5.60 -24.34
CA VAL A 306 -9.11 -4.79 -25.53
C VAL A 306 -8.19 -5.16 -26.70
N ASN A 307 -6.90 -5.37 -26.45
CA ASN A 307 -5.93 -5.74 -27.47
C ASN A 307 -6.24 -7.13 -28.07
N MET A 308 -6.57 -8.12 -27.24
CA MET A 308 -6.97 -9.45 -27.67
C MET A 308 -8.20 -9.40 -28.58
N VAL A 309 -9.24 -8.67 -28.16
CA VAL A 309 -10.45 -8.44 -28.97
C VAL A 309 -10.10 -7.70 -30.28
N GLN A 310 -9.24 -6.69 -30.23
CA GLN A 310 -8.83 -5.93 -31.43
C GLN A 310 -8.09 -6.83 -32.44
N LEU A 311 -7.20 -7.72 -31.97
CA LEU A 311 -6.46 -8.64 -32.84
C LEU A 311 -7.40 -9.68 -33.47
N ALA A 312 -8.27 -10.30 -32.66
CA ALA A 312 -9.25 -11.25 -33.17
C ALA A 312 -10.20 -10.59 -34.18
N ALA A 313 -10.62 -9.35 -33.92
CA ALA A 313 -11.42 -8.56 -34.85
C ALA A 313 -10.66 -8.26 -36.15
N GLY A 314 -9.37 -7.93 -36.07
CA GLY A 314 -8.52 -7.72 -37.23
C GLY A 314 -8.44 -8.94 -38.15
N LEU A 315 -8.34 -10.15 -37.58
CA LEU A 315 -8.35 -11.41 -38.32
C LEU A 315 -9.69 -11.65 -39.02
N ALA A 316 -10.79 -11.57 -38.25
CA ALA A 316 -12.14 -11.75 -38.77
C ALA A 316 -12.47 -10.74 -39.88
N ILE A 317 -12.17 -9.46 -39.69
CA ILE A 317 -12.40 -8.39 -40.68
C ILE A 317 -11.56 -8.65 -41.95
N SER A 318 -10.30 -9.07 -41.79
CA SER A 318 -9.42 -9.39 -42.93
C SER A 318 -9.92 -10.59 -43.73
N ALA A 319 -10.61 -11.53 -43.07
CA ALA A 319 -11.31 -12.65 -43.69
C ALA A 319 -12.71 -12.29 -44.24
N GLY A 320 -13.15 -11.03 -44.12
CA GLY A 320 -14.47 -10.57 -44.57
C GLY A 320 -15.63 -10.95 -43.64
N LEU A 321 -15.34 -11.37 -42.42
CA LEU A 321 -16.32 -11.78 -41.41
C LEU A 321 -16.69 -10.61 -40.50
N ARG A 322 -17.92 -10.64 -39.97
CA ARG A 322 -18.44 -9.67 -38.97
C ARG A 322 -18.70 -10.31 -37.60
N ARG A 323 -18.14 -11.48 -37.37
CA ARG A 323 -18.28 -12.27 -36.16
C ARG A 323 -16.91 -12.67 -35.66
N LEU A 324 -16.70 -12.57 -34.35
CA LEU A 324 -15.55 -13.12 -33.65
C LEU A 324 -15.82 -14.59 -33.37
N SER A 325 -14.95 -15.47 -33.87
CA SER A 325 -15.01 -16.90 -33.58
C SER A 325 -14.13 -17.26 -32.39
N LEU A 326 -14.44 -18.38 -31.73
CA LEU A 326 -13.60 -18.94 -30.68
C LEU A 326 -12.21 -19.31 -31.23
N ALA A 327 -12.16 -19.87 -32.43
CA ALA A 327 -10.91 -20.26 -33.10
C ALA A 327 -9.98 -19.06 -33.36
N ASP A 328 -10.52 -17.89 -33.75
CA ASP A 328 -9.72 -16.68 -33.90
C ASP A 328 -9.12 -16.25 -32.56
N MET A 329 -9.91 -16.32 -31.48
CA MET A 329 -9.44 -15.95 -30.15
C MET A 329 -8.38 -16.92 -29.63
N GLU A 330 -8.57 -18.23 -29.79
CA GLU A 330 -7.59 -19.25 -29.43
C GLU A 330 -6.26 -19.03 -30.17
N TRP A 331 -6.32 -18.74 -31.48
CA TRP A 331 -5.14 -18.39 -32.25
C TRP A 331 -4.47 -17.11 -31.74
N VAL A 332 -5.22 -16.08 -31.33
CA VAL A 332 -4.65 -14.87 -30.71
C VAL A 332 -3.96 -15.19 -29.38
N MET A 333 -4.50 -16.14 -28.58
CA MET A 333 -3.86 -16.55 -27.33
C MET A 333 -2.54 -17.28 -27.59
N GLU A 334 -2.53 -18.21 -28.54
CA GLU A 334 -1.34 -18.98 -28.92
C GLU A 334 -0.26 -18.11 -29.56
N SER A 335 -0.65 -17.28 -30.52
CA SER A 335 0.29 -16.39 -31.23
C SER A 335 0.84 -15.28 -30.34
N GLY A 336 0.04 -14.78 -29.40
CA GLY A 336 0.46 -13.79 -28.40
C GLY A 336 1.27 -14.38 -27.24
N GLN A 337 1.48 -15.71 -27.20
CA GLN A 337 2.13 -16.42 -26.08
C GLN A 337 1.54 -16.04 -24.72
N HIS A 338 0.22 -15.84 -24.67
CA HIS A 338 -0.46 -15.45 -23.44
C HIS A 338 -0.55 -16.65 -22.51
N SER A 339 0.04 -16.54 -21.33
CA SER A 339 -0.17 -17.54 -20.27
C SER A 339 -1.57 -17.37 -19.67
N PRO A 340 -2.29 -18.48 -19.41
CA PRO A 340 -3.56 -18.39 -18.70
C PRO A 340 -3.32 -17.77 -17.32
N ARG A 341 -4.29 -16.96 -16.90
CA ARG A 341 -4.30 -16.34 -15.58
C ARG A 341 -4.26 -17.44 -14.53
N PRO A 342 -3.35 -17.37 -13.55
CA PRO A 342 -3.26 -18.39 -12.52
C PRO A 342 -4.55 -18.38 -11.68
N GLU A 343 -5.38 -19.42 -11.81
CA GLU A 343 -6.54 -19.62 -10.95
C GLU A 343 -6.09 -20.25 -9.64
N ARG A 344 -6.01 -19.43 -8.57
CA ARG A 344 -5.68 -19.93 -7.24
C ARG A 344 -6.96 -20.36 -6.52
N ARG A 345 -7.48 -21.53 -6.90
CA ARG A 345 -8.64 -22.16 -6.24
C ARG A 345 -8.17 -23.02 -5.07
N VAL A 346 -9.07 -23.25 -4.11
CA VAL A 346 -8.86 -24.31 -3.13
C VAL A 346 -8.76 -25.66 -3.84
N PRO A 347 -7.85 -26.55 -3.43
CA PRO A 347 -7.79 -27.91 -3.95
C PRO A 347 -9.14 -28.62 -3.82
N GLU A 348 -9.45 -29.59 -4.69
CA GLU A 348 -10.74 -30.31 -4.63
C GLU A 348 -10.84 -31.28 -3.44
N VAL A 349 -9.70 -31.81 -3.00
CA VAL A 349 -9.62 -32.85 -1.95
C VAL A 349 -8.71 -32.43 -0.79
N PRO A 350 -9.05 -32.80 0.47
CA PRO A 350 -8.14 -32.70 1.61
C PRO A 350 -6.85 -33.47 1.37
N SER A 351 -5.72 -32.93 1.83
CA SER A 351 -4.41 -33.57 1.69
C SER A 351 -3.55 -33.38 2.93
N VAL A 352 -2.55 -34.26 3.06
CA VAL A 352 -1.56 -34.20 4.13
C VAL A 352 -0.46 -33.25 3.69
N GLY A 353 -0.05 -32.35 4.59
CA GLY A 353 1.02 -31.40 4.36
C GLY A 353 0.65 -30.21 3.47
N ALA A 354 -0.59 -30.10 2.98
CA ALA A 354 -1.01 -28.96 2.16
C ALA A 354 -2.02 -28.07 2.89
N VAL A 355 -1.74 -26.76 2.94
CA VAL A 355 -2.55 -25.75 3.62
C VAL A 355 -2.78 -24.57 2.70
N ASN A 356 -4.00 -24.03 2.69
CA ASN A 356 -4.24 -22.74 2.05
C ASN A 356 -3.85 -21.58 2.99
N GLY A 357 -2.75 -20.92 2.69
CA GLY A 357 -2.38 -19.62 3.23
C GLY A 357 -3.09 -18.46 2.52
N LEU A 358 -3.01 -17.25 3.12
CA LEU A 358 -3.47 -16.01 2.49
C LEU A 358 -2.39 -14.94 2.50
N ALA A 359 -2.20 -14.28 1.36
CA ALA A 359 -1.30 -13.15 1.19
C ALA A 359 -2.02 -11.92 0.66
N VAL A 360 -1.29 -10.80 0.72
CA VAL A 360 -1.71 -9.52 0.17
C VAL A 360 -0.60 -9.01 -0.73
N TRP A 361 -0.96 -8.67 -1.96
CA TRP A 361 -0.08 -8.06 -2.95
C TRP A 361 -0.41 -6.57 -3.03
N GLY A 362 0.47 -5.74 -2.50
CA GLY A 362 0.21 -4.30 -2.46
C GLY A 362 -1.10 -3.93 -1.72
N PRO A 363 -1.60 -2.70 -1.89
CA PRO A 363 -2.76 -2.22 -1.16
C PRO A 363 -4.06 -2.87 -1.65
N GLY A 364 -4.63 -3.76 -0.83
CA GLY A 364 -5.99 -4.26 -1.01
C GLY A 364 -6.20 -5.41 -2.01
N MET A 365 -5.15 -6.01 -2.57
CA MET A 365 -5.27 -7.24 -3.37
C MET A 365 -4.86 -8.45 -2.54
N GLY A 366 -5.82 -9.35 -2.26
CA GLY A 366 -5.54 -10.60 -1.58
C GLY A 366 -5.24 -11.71 -2.56
N SER A 367 -4.66 -12.80 -2.07
CA SER A 367 -4.48 -14.03 -2.84
C SER A 367 -4.47 -15.24 -1.91
N LEU A 368 -5.08 -16.34 -2.34
CA LEU A 368 -4.78 -17.66 -1.80
C LEU A 368 -3.33 -18.01 -2.14
N ILE A 369 -2.63 -18.68 -1.23
CA ILE A 369 -1.32 -19.28 -1.48
C ILE A 369 -1.38 -20.70 -0.95
N GLU A 370 -1.12 -21.68 -1.79
CA GLU A 370 -0.93 -23.04 -1.33
C GLU A 370 0.44 -23.18 -0.66
N ILE A 371 0.49 -23.85 0.48
CA ILE A 371 1.72 -24.15 1.21
C ILE A 371 1.79 -25.66 1.33
N GLU A 372 2.82 -26.25 0.75
CA GLU A 372 3.07 -27.68 0.80
C GLU A 372 4.22 -27.95 1.76
N ALA A 373 4.11 -29.02 2.54
CA ALA A 373 5.17 -29.52 3.39
C ALA A 373 5.30 -31.04 3.23
N THR A 374 6.53 -31.50 3.06
CA THR A 374 6.87 -32.93 3.09
C THR A 374 7.95 -33.14 4.14
N VAL A 375 7.85 -34.27 4.85
CA VAL A 375 8.87 -34.69 5.81
C VAL A 375 9.33 -36.10 5.49
N ILE A 376 10.65 -36.31 5.51
CA ILE A 376 11.28 -37.61 5.32
C ILE A 376 12.10 -37.91 6.58
N PRO A 377 11.83 -39.00 7.31
CA PRO A 377 12.62 -39.36 8.49
C PRO A 377 14.11 -39.56 8.14
N CYS A 378 15.01 -39.02 8.96
CA CYS A 378 16.45 -39.11 8.74
C CYS A 378 17.25 -39.14 10.06
N ARG A 379 18.56 -39.38 9.95
CA ARG A 379 19.49 -39.23 11.08
C ARG A 379 19.75 -37.75 11.37
N GLN A 380 20.07 -37.41 12.61
CA GLN A 380 20.29 -36.02 13.02
C GLN A 380 21.41 -35.30 12.25
N SER A 381 22.46 -36.02 11.88
CA SER A 381 23.58 -35.48 11.10
C SER A 381 23.19 -35.11 9.66
N GLU A 382 22.05 -35.60 9.18
CA GLU A 382 21.58 -35.43 7.79
C GLU A 382 20.39 -34.46 7.72
N ALA A 383 19.76 -34.10 8.84
CA ALA A 383 18.53 -33.32 8.85
C ALA A 383 18.65 -31.94 8.19
N THR A 384 17.64 -31.59 7.40
CA THR A 384 17.57 -30.33 6.66
C THR A 384 16.20 -29.69 6.82
N PHE A 385 16.14 -28.36 6.91
CA PHE A 385 14.90 -27.60 6.89
C PHE A 385 14.94 -26.58 5.74
N ASN A 386 14.38 -26.99 4.61
CA ASN A 386 14.40 -26.22 3.38
C ASN A 386 13.04 -25.55 3.15
N VAL A 387 13.08 -24.28 2.77
CA VAL A 387 11.87 -23.52 2.42
C VAL A 387 12.10 -22.87 1.06
N THR A 388 11.26 -23.20 0.08
CA THR A 388 11.35 -22.68 -1.30
C THR A 388 10.20 -21.74 -1.60
N GLY A 389 10.45 -20.67 -2.37
CA GLY A 389 9.42 -19.67 -2.73
C GLY A 389 9.23 -18.53 -1.72
N ILE A 390 10.21 -18.31 -0.85
CA ILE A 390 10.27 -17.14 0.06
C ILE A 390 11.39 -16.17 -0.37
N VAL A 391 11.25 -14.90 -0.01
CA VAL A 391 12.36 -13.92 -0.13
C VAL A 391 13.42 -14.27 0.93
N ASP A 392 14.70 -14.37 0.58
CA ASP A 392 15.78 -14.67 1.56
C ASP A 392 16.36 -13.40 2.22
N GLU A 393 16.55 -12.34 1.43
CA GLU A 393 17.08 -11.05 1.88
C GLU A 393 16.18 -9.90 1.44
N GLU A 394 15.96 -8.94 2.32
CA GLU A 394 15.26 -7.70 2.04
C GLU A 394 16.27 -6.54 1.99
N GLU A 395 16.15 -5.69 0.97
CA GLU A 395 16.90 -4.44 0.88
C GLU A 395 16.05 -3.30 1.45
N GLN A 396 16.49 -2.71 2.57
CA GLN A 396 15.87 -1.51 3.11
C GLN A 396 16.70 -0.29 2.69
N SER A 397 16.13 0.53 1.79
CA SER A 397 16.72 1.80 1.39
C SER A 397 16.25 2.91 2.33
N ASP A 398 17.18 3.51 3.07
CA ASP A 398 16.94 4.74 3.84
C ASP A 398 17.60 5.92 3.14
N GLY A 399 17.10 6.25 1.95
CA GLY A 399 17.52 7.37 1.11
C GLY A 399 18.92 7.22 0.48
N ALA A 400 19.97 7.18 1.31
CA ALA A 400 21.38 7.21 0.89
C ALA A 400 22.14 5.89 1.12
N ARG A 401 21.55 4.91 1.82
CA ARG A 401 22.20 3.63 2.13
C ARG A 401 21.24 2.46 1.94
N VAL A 402 21.67 1.46 1.18
CA VAL A 402 20.97 0.16 1.03
C VAL A 402 21.46 -0.76 2.14
N LEU A 403 20.59 -1.08 3.08
CA LEU A 403 20.85 -2.06 4.14
C LEU A 403 20.24 -3.40 3.74
N ARG A 404 21.07 -4.41 3.51
CA ARG A 404 20.64 -5.80 3.35
C ARG A 404 20.41 -6.43 4.71
N ARG A 405 19.22 -7.01 4.91
CA ARG A 405 18.86 -7.76 6.12
C ARG A 405 18.18 -9.07 5.74
N ARG A 406 18.23 -10.04 6.64
CA ARG A 406 17.48 -11.29 6.51
C ARG A 406 15.98 -10.97 6.44
N SER A 407 15.25 -11.61 5.53
CA SER A 407 13.83 -11.30 5.31
C SER A 407 12.95 -11.67 6.52
N THR A 408 11.82 -11.01 6.61
CA THR A 408 10.78 -11.31 7.63
C THR A 408 10.13 -12.67 7.41
N ALA A 409 10.04 -13.15 6.16
CA ALA A 409 9.60 -14.49 5.83
C ALA A 409 10.54 -15.56 6.38
N ARG A 410 11.87 -15.34 6.30
CA ARG A 410 12.86 -16.27 6.86
C ARG A 410 12.86 -16.28 8.38
N THR A 411 12.62 -15.14 9.03
CA THR A 411 12.39 -15.11 10.49
C THR A 411 11.16 -15.93 10.88
N ALA A 412 10.08 -15.91 10.08
CA ALA A 412 8.91 -16.74 10.35
C ALA A 412 9.23 -18.24 10.29
N VAL A 413 10.12 -18.67 9.38
CA VAL A 413 10.58 -20.07 9.33
C VAL A 413 11.29 -20.49 10.62
N ASP A 414 12.19 -19.66 11.14
CA ASP A 414 12.90 -19.92 12.40
C ASP A 414 11.91 -20.01 13.58
N ASN A 415 10.88 -19.15 13.58
CA ASN A 415 9.82 -19.19 14.59
C ASN A 415 9.01 -20.48 14.52
N VAL A 416 8.63 -20.91 13.31
CA VAL A 416 7.92 -22.18 13.08
C VAL A 416 8.71 -23.35 13.64
N ARG A 417 10.00 -23.47 13.29
CA ARG A 417 10.86 -24.55 13.80
C ARG A 417 10.92 -24.56 15.34
N THR A 418 11.02 -23.37 15.94
CA THR A 418 11.07 -23.24 17.40
C THR A 418 9.76 -23.71 18.05
N VAL A 419 8.61 -23.31 17.50
CA VAL A 419 7.29 -23.68 18.03
C VAL A 419 7.00 -25.16 17.85
N LEU A 420 7.34 -25.74 16.70
CA LEU A 420 7.18 -27.18 16.45
C LEU A 420 7.85 -28.03 17.53
N LEU A 421 9.09 -27.69 17.88
CA LEU A 421 9.82 -28.36 18.94
C LEU A 421 9.23 -28.06 20.33
N ALA A 422 9.10 -26.77 20.68
CA ALA A 422 8.80 -26.35 22.04
C ALA A 422 7.36 -26.59 22.49
N LYS A 423 6.40 -26.61 21.56
CA LYS A 423 4.96 -26.75 21.87
C LYS A 423 4.37 -28.07 21.44
N PHE A 424 4.84 -28.64 20.34
CA PHE A 424 4.26 -29.85 19.76
C PHE A 424 5.16 -31.08 19.85
N GLY A 425 6.35 -30.95 20.44
CA GLY A 425 7.31 -32.06 20.56
C GLY A 425 7.86 -32.56 19.22
N VAL A 426 7.69 -31.79 18.15
CA VAL A 426 8.16 -32.13 16.80
C VAL A 426 9.57 -31.62 16.63
N ASP A 427 10.54 -32.49 16.90
CA ASP A 427 11.94 -32.19 16.64
C ASP A 427 12.28 -32.41 15.15
N CYS A 428 12.38 -31.30 14.42
CA CYS A 428 12.76 -31.27 13.02
C CYS A 428 14.18 -31.82 12.77
N SER A 429 15.02 -32.02 13.80
CA SER A 429 16.34 -32.65 13.67
C SER A 429 16.27 -34.13 13.28
N HIS A 430 15.08 -34.76 13.32
CA HIS A 430 14.89 -36.14 12.88
C HIS A 430 14.29 -36.27 11.46
N TYR A 431 14.18 -35.15 10.74
CA TYR A 431 13.53 -35.12 9.44
C TYR A 431 14.30 -34.26 8.43
N HIS A 432 14.23 -34.63 7.15
CA HIS A 432 14.32 -33.69 6.07
C HIS A 432 12.95 -33.05 5.87
N VAL A 433 12.82 -31.80 6.29
CA VAL A 433 11.61 -30.99 6.10
C VAL A 433 11.80 -30.13 4.86
N HIS A 434 10.85 -30.20 3.94
CA HIS A 434 10.77 -29.29 2.80
C HIS A 434 9.40 -28.62 2.80
N VAL A 435 9.39 -27.30 2.98
CA VAL A 435 8.21 -26.46 2.79
C VAL A 435 8.33 -25.74 1.45
N ASN A 436 7.28 -25.78 0.65
CA ASN A 436 7.23 -25.20 -0.68
C ASN A 436 6.05 -24.24 -0.82
N PHE A 437 6.30 -23.10 -1.46
CA PHE A 437 5.28 -22.14 -1.88
C PHE A 437 5.21 -22.16 -3.42
N PRO A 438 4.28 -22.92 -4.03
CA PRO A 438 4.16 -23.02 -5.48
C PRO A 438 3.78 -21.67 -6.12
N GLY A 439 4.18 -21.46 -7.39
CA GLY A 439 3.64 -20.36 -8.21
C GLY A 439 4.50 -19.09 -8.34
N GLY A 440 5.80 -19.15 -8.03
CA GLY A 440 6.84 -18.23 -8.52
C GLY A 440 6.89 -16.81 -7.94
N ALA A 441 5.80 -16.28 -7.36
CA ALA A 441 5.81 -14.99 -6.67
C ALA A 441 6.25 -15.17 -5.20
N PRO A 442 7.39 -14.60 -4.76
CA PRO A 442 7.97 -14.92 -3.47
C PRO A 442 7.14 -14.32 -2.32
N VAL A 443 7.00 -15.06 -1.23
CA VAL A 443 6.32 -14.59 -0.02
C VAL A 443 7.24 -13.63 0.74
N ASP A 444 6.78 -12.38 0.92
CA ASP A 444 7.55 -11.25 1.47
C ASP A 444 7.01 -10.76 2.84
N GLY A 445 6.59 -11.68 3.72
CA GLY A 445 6.07 -11.30 5.03
C GLY A 445 5.83 -12.45 6.02
N PRO A 446 5.72 -12.15 7.32
CA PRO A 446 5.62 -13.17 8.36
C PRO A 446 4.23 -13.83 8.46
N SER A 447 3.24 -13.35 7.70
CA SER A 447 1.83 -13.78 7.83
C SER A 447 1.55 -15.23 7.41
N ALA A 448 2.51 -15.91 6.81
CA ALA A 448 2.43 -17.34 6.49
C ALA A 448 2.88 -18.25 7.65
N GLY A 449 3.41 -17.67 8.76
CA GLY A 449 3.94 -18.40 9.92
C GLY A 449 3.01 -19.51 10.44
N ALA A 450 1.75 -19.17 10.68
CA ALA A 450 0.75 -20.12 11.17
C ALA A 450 0.52 -21.27 10.17
N ALA A 451 0.29 -20.92 8.91
CA ALA A 451 -0.02 -21.88 7.85
C ALA A 451 1.15 -22.84 7.57
N MET A 452 2.40 -22.35 7.61
CA MET A 452 3.59 -23.20 7.53
C MET A 452 3.68 -24.20 8.69
N ALA A 453 3.38 -23.76 9.93
CA ALA A 453 3.39 -24.67 11.08
C ALA A 453 2.33 -25.77 10.94
N VAL A 454 1.12 -25.44 10.47
CA VAL A 454 0.08 -26.45 10.18
C VAL A 454 0.55 -27.45 9.14
N ALA A 455 1.14 -26.97 8.04
CA ALA A 455 1.59 -27.82 6.94
C ALA A 455 2.64 -28.83 7.44
N VAL A 456 3.64 -28.37 8.20
CA VAL A 456 4.67 -29.27 8.75
C VAL A 456 4.10 -30.22 9.79
N LEU A 457 3.20 -29.76 10.68
CA LEU A 457 2.54 -30.64 11.65
C LEU A 457 1.72 -31.74 10.98
N SER A 458 0.93 -31.38 9.98
CA SER A 458 0.17 -32.32 9.17
C SER A 458 1.07 -33.34 8.49
N ALA A 459 2.17 -32.89 7.87
CA ALA A 459 3.13 -33.78 7.23
C ALA A 459 3.79 -34.77 8.22
N VAL A 460 4.08 -34.33 9.46
CA VAL A 460 4.68 -35.18 10.50
C VAL A 460 3.66 -36.15 11.10
N ARG A 461 2.43 -35.71 11.35
CA ARG A 461 1.38 -36.53 12.00
C ARG A 461 0.63 -37.43 11.02
N GLY A 462 0.63 -37.11 9.73
CA GLY A 462 -0.19 -37.77 8.72
C GLY A 462 -1.66 -37.31 8.73
N ASP A 463 -1.97 -36.22 9.42
CA ASP A 463 -3.35 -35.69 9.53
C ASP A 463 -3.73 -34.92 8.27
N GLN A 464 -4.89 -35.21 7.67
CA GLN A 464 -5.41 -34.44 6.54
C GLN A 464 -5.94 -33.08 6.99
N ILE A 465 -5.66 -32.04 6.21
CA ILE A 465 -6.19 -30.69 6.43
C ILE A 465 -7.39 -30.47 5.51
N ASP A 466 -8.47 -29.92 6.06
CA ASP A 466 -9.65 -29.53 5.28
C ASP A 466 -9.26 -28.50 4.20
N ASN A 467 -9.41 -28.90 2.94
CA ASN A 467 -9.05 -28.12 1.76
C ASN A 467 -9.87 -26.83 1.62
N LYS A 468 -10.99 -26.68 2.33
CA LYS A 468 -11.81 -25.46 2.30
C LYS A 468 -11.46 -24.47 3.41
N VAL A 469 -10.42 -24.74 4.19
CA VAL A 469 -9.91 -23.85 5.23
C VAL A 469 -8.78 -23.00 4.68
N ALA A 470 -8.83 -21.69 4.95
CA ALA A 470 -7.76 -20.74 4.67
C ALA A 470 -7.22 -20.07 5.95
N ILE A 471 -5.90 -19.93 6.05
CA ILE A 471 -5.17 -19.54 7.27
C ILE A 471 -4.22 -18.37 6.99
N THR A 472 -4.10 -17.41 7.92
CA THR A 472 -3.15 -16.28 7.80
C THR A 472 -2.74 -15.66 9.13
N GLY A 473 -1.57 -15.94 9.67
CA GLY A 473 -1.14 -15.35 10.94
C GLY A 473 0.37 -15.37 11.09
N GLU A 474 0.92 -14.33 11.70
CA GLU A 474 2.33 -14.34 12.08
C GLU A 474 2.53 -15.20 13.32
N LEU A 475 3.42 -16.18 13.26
CA LEU A 475 3.71 -17.05 14.40
C LEU A 475 4.91 -16.50 15.17
N SER A 476 4.72 -16.25 16.47
CA SER A 476 5.82 -15.93 17.37
C SER A 476 6.48 -17.20 17.92
N VAL A 477 7.74 -17.10 18.36
CA VAL A 477 8.52 -18.23 18.91
C VAL A 477 7.87 -18.94 20.13
N HIS A 478 6.90 -18.30 20.80
CA HIS A 478 6.16 -18.90 21.94
C HIS A 478 4.84 -19.57 21.55
N GLY A 479 4.51 -19.61 20.25
CA GLY A 479 3.28 -20.19 19.76
C GLY A 479 2.10 -19.21 19.69
N ALA A 480 2.27 -17.95 20.09
CA ALA A 480 1.21 -16.95 19.93
C ALA A 480 1.14 -16.46 18.47
N ILE A 481 -0.09 -16.29 17.96
CA ILE A 481 -0.34 -15.72 16.64
C ILE A 481 -0.53 -14.21 16.72
N LYS A 482 0.17 -13.48 15.86
CA LYS A 482 0.23 -12.03 15.83
C LYS A 482 -0.63 -11.45 14.71
N PRO A 483 -1.08 -10.19 14.87
CA PRO A 483 -1.85 -9.47 13.87
C PRO A 483 -1.20 -9.40 12.48
N VAL A 484 -2.01 -9.42 11.42
CA VAL A 484 -1.53 -9.28 10.04
C VAL A 484 -2.34 -8.21 9.28
N GLY A 485 -1.71 -7.57 8.29
CA GLY A 485 -2.37 -6.56 7.48
C GLY A 485 -3.28 -7.12 6.39
N GLY A 486 -4.17 -6.27 5.87
CA GLY A 486 -4.92 -6.48 4.63
C GLY A 486 -5.98 -7.59 4.66
N VAL A 487 -6.62 -7.81 5.82
CA VAL A 487 -7.48 -9.00 5.99
C VAL A 487 -8.76 -8.98 5.19
N THR A 488 -9.38 -7.82 4.96
CA THR A 488 -10.53 -7.73 4.04
C THR A 488 -10.17 -8.30 2.66
N ALA A 489 -8.97 -7.98 2.17
CA ALA A 489 -8.49 -8.49 0.89
C ALA A 489 -8.18 -9.99 0.96
N LYS A 490 -7.57 -10.46 2.06
CA LYS A 490 -7.29 -11.89 2.28
C LYS A 490 -8.57 -12.73 2.35
N ILE A 491 -9.60 -12.28 3.07
CA ILE A 491 -10.87 -12.99 3.17
C ILE A 491 -11.58 -12.98 1.82
N ALA A 492 -11.63 -11.84 1.13
CA ALA A 492 -12.20 -11.78 -0.22
C ALA A 492 -11.53 -12.79 -1.17
N ALA A 493 -10.20 -12.89 -1.13
CA ALA A 493 -9.45 -13.85 -1.94
C ALA A 493 -9.68 -15.31 -1.52
N ALA A 494 -9.82 -15.59 -0.22
CA ALA A 494 -10.16 -16.92 0.27
C ALA A 494 -11.53 -17.37 -0.27
N VAL A 495 -12.49 -16.46 -0.22
CA VAL A 495 -13.86 -16.71 -0.67
C VAL A 495 -13.93 -16.85 -2.19
N GLU A 496 -13.25 -15.99 -2.95
CA GLU A 496 -13.14 -16.10 -4.42
C GLU A 496 -12.46 -17.42 -4.84
N ALA A 497 -11.51 -17.90 -4.04
CA ALA A 497 -10.86 -19.18 -4.25
C ALA A 497 -11.75 -20.40 -3.91
N GLY A 498 -12.90 -20.20 -3.26
CA GLY A 498 -13.82 -21.27 -2.86
C GLY A 498 -13.65 -21.80 -1.43
N ALA A 499 -12.91 -21.10 -0.56
CA ALA A 499 -12.80 -21.46 0.85
C ALA A 499 -14.11 -21.15 1.60
N THR A 500 -14.56 -22.11 2.42
CA THR A 500 -15.77 -21.95 3.26
C THR A 500 -15.43 -21.57 4.70
N ARG A 501 -14.17 -21.67 5.11
CA ARG A 501 -13.71 -21.36 6.47
C ARG A 501 -12.45 -20.53 6.41
N VAL A 502 -12.44 -19.38 7.11
CA VAL A 502 -11.26 -18.50 7.16
C VAL A 502 -10.91 -18.22 8.61
N LEU A 503 -9.70 -18.61 9.02
CA LEU A 503 -9.23 -18.45 10.38
C LEU A 503 -8.58 -17.07 10.55
N VAL A 504 -9.18 -16.19 11.38
CA VAL A 504 -8.76 -14.79 11.64
C VAL A 504 -9.09 -14.35 13.09
N THR A 505 -8.35 -13.39 13.65
CA THR A 505 -8.37 -12.82 15.02
C THR A 505 -8.44 -11.31 14.88
N VAL A 506 -9.44 -10.66 15.45
CA VAL A 506 -9.73 -9.26 15.16
C VAL A 506 -9.04 -8.33 16.16
N VAL A 507 -8.29 -7.32 15.69
CA VAL A 507 -7.62 -6.30 16.53
C VAL A 507 -7.94 -4.85 16.15
N GLU A 508 -7.88 -3.95 17.13
CA GLU A 508 -8.10 -2.50 16.98
C GLU A 508 -6.86 -1.79 16.39
N GLN A 509 -7.05 -0.91 15.39
CA GLN A 509 -5.97 -0.27 14.61
C GLN A 509 -4.97 0.57 15.40
N LYS A 510 -5.39 1.25 16.47
CA LYS A 510 -4.51 2.16 17.24
C LYS A 510 -3.78 1.47 18.38
N SER A 511 -4.44 0.49 18.99
CA SER A 511 -3.97 -0.17 20.21
C SER A 511 -3.45 -1.59 19.98
N GLY A 512 -3.73 -2.19 18.82
CA GLY A 512 -3.42 -3.61 18.54
C GLY A 512 -4.20 -4.58 19.42
N GLN A 513 -5.20 -4.12 20.18
CA GLN A 513 -5.95 -4.95 21.12
C GLN A 513 -6.95 -5.84 20.40
N PRO A 514 -7.07 -7.13 20.78
CA PRO A 514 -8.16 -7.99 20.33
C PRO A 514 -9.54 -7.39 20.66
N VAL A 515 -10.45 -7.32 19.69
CA VAL A 515 -11.76 -6.69 19.86
C VAL A 515 -12.77 -7.74 20.30
N ALA A 516 -13.14 -7.88 21.58
CA ALA A 516 -14.10 -8.91 22.08
C ALA A 516 -15.61 -8.65 21.80
N GLY A 517 -16.45 -9.70 21.85
CA GLY A 517 -17.91 -9.65 21.69
C GLY A 517 -18.49 -9.45 20.27
N LEU A 518 -17.76 -9.79 19.19
CA LEU A 518 -18.28 -9.75 17.82
C LEU A 518 -19.09 -11.02 17.54
N SER A 519 -20.35 -10.80 17.18
CA SER A 519 -21.27 -11.81 16.68
C SER A 519 -21.20 -11.90 15.16
N ALA A 520 -21.84 -12.92 14.59
CA ALA A 520 -22.07 -13.03 13.15
C ALA A 520 -22.59 -11.71 12.52
N GLY A 521 -23.49 -11.00 13.21
CA GLY A 521 -24.06 -9.73 12.74
C GLY A 521 -23.10 -8.53 12.79
N ASP A 522 -21.97 -8.64 13.48
CA ASP A 522 -20.92 -7.61 13.49
C ASP A 522 -20.03 -7.67 12.23
N PHE A 523 -20.15 -8.76 11.45
CA PHE A 523 -19.49 -8.96 10.18
C PHE A 523 -20.53 -8.88 9.05
N THR A 524 -20.30 -7.97 8.12
CA THR A 524 -21.15 -7.81 6.94
C THR A 524 -20.40 -8.36 5.74
N LEU A 525 -20.89 -9.45 5.15
CA LEU A 525 -20.34 -10.00 3.92
C LEU A 525 -21.14 -9.43 2.76
N MET A 526 -20.59 -8.42 2.08
CA MET A 526 -21.25 -7.79 0.94
C MET A 526 -20.94 -8.58 -0.33
N ASP A 527 -21.96 -9.14 -0.94
CA ASP A 527 -21.95 -9.69 -2.30
C ASP A 527 -22.42 -8.57 -3.26
N GLY A 528 -21.48 -7.82 -3.83
CA GLY A 528 -21.77 -6.61 -4.60
C GLY A 528 -22.41 -5.49 -3.75
N ARG A 529 -23.71 -5.27 -3.92
CA ARG A 529 -24.55 -4.35 -3.10
C ARG A 529 -25.47 -5.08 -2.12
N THR A 530 -25.44 -6.41 -2.13
CA THR A 530 -26.33 -7.24 -1.32
C THR A 530 -25.60 -7.67 -0.04
N GLU A 531 -26.14 -7.27 1.10
CA GLU A 531 -25.65 -7.71 2.40
C GLU A 531 -26.03 -9.19 2.62
N ARG A 532 -25.02 -10.04 2.84
CA ARG A 532 -25.15 -11.44 3.26
C ARG A 532 -24.66 -11.57 4.69
N GLN A 533 -25.38 -12.35 5.49
CA GLN A 533 -25.00 -12.59 6.87
C GLN A 533 -23.88 -13.62 6.95
N VAL A 534 -22.85 -13.30 7.75
CA VAL A 534 -21.94 -14.32 8.27
C VAL A 534 -22.75 -15.24 9.17
N GLU A 535 -22.73 -16.55 8.95
CA GLU A 535 -23.62 -17.47 9.68
C GLU A 535 -23.21 -17.66 11.14
N ALA A 536 -21.91 -17.70 11.40
CA ALA A 536 -21.39 -17.80 12.75
C ALA A 536 -20.05 -17.06 12.87
N ALA A 537 -19.96 -16.25 13.93
CA ALA A 537 -18.69 -15.81 14.49
C ALA A 537 -18.61 -16.40 15.89
N GLU A 538 -17.80 -17.44 16.09
CA GLU A 538 -17.65 -18.08 17.40
C GLU A 538 -16.51 -17.40 18.16
N TYR A 539 -16.82 -16.94 19.36
CA TYR A 539 -15.84 -16.33 20.26
C TYR A 539 -15.33 -17.38 21.25
N THR A 540 -14.04 -17.67 21.25
CA THR A 540 -13.43 -18.71 22.12
C THR A 540 -12.63 -18.07 23.25
N LEU A 541 -12.94 -18.45 24.49
CA LEU A 541 -12.22 -18.04 25.70
C LEU A 541 -11.08 -19.03 25.97
N GLY A 542 -9.82 -18.59 25.87
CA GLY A 542 -8.64 -19.42 26.17
C GLY A 542 -8.30 -19.47 27.66
N THR A 543 -7.63 -20.53 28.11
CA THR A 543 -7.12 -20.69 29.49
C THR A 543 -5.89 -19.79 29.73
N LEU A 544 -5.82 -19.17 30.90
CA LEU A 544 -4.76 -18.22 31.28
C LEU A 544 -3.92 -18.73 32.46
N ASP A 545 -2.62 -18.46 32.40
CA ASP A 545 -1.75 -18.42 33.57
C ASP A 545 -1.49 -16.95 33.91
N ILE A 546 -1.88 -16.55 35.10
CA ILE A 546 -2.01 -15.14 35.49
C ILE A 546 -1.02 -14.82 36.61
N MET A 547 -0.29 -13.72 36.46
CA MET A 547 0.49 -13.17 37.57
C MET A 547 -0.07 -11.80 37.93
N LEU A 548 -0.61 -11.68 39.13
CA LEU A 548 -1.14 -10.44 39.68
C LEU A 548 -0.02 -9.69 40.40
N LEU A 549 0.48 -8.63 39.78
CA LEU A 549 1.49 -7.73 40.34
C LEU A 549 0.81 -6.60 41.10
N LEU A 550 1.03 -6.53 42.41
CA LEU A 550 0.44 -5.57 43.32
C LEU A 550 1.47 -4.54 43.76
N ASP A 551 1.26 -3.31 43.35
CA ASP A 551 2.02 -2.15 43.80
C ASP A 551 1.71 -1.85 45.26
N THR A 552 2.69 -2.04 46.15
CA THR A 552 2.49 -1.84 47.59
C THR A 552 2.65 -0.39 48.04
N SER A 553 2.92 0.55 47.12
CA SER A 553 2.87 1.99 47.38
C SER A 553 1.46 2.54 47.57
N LEU A 554 0.45 1.70 47.32
CA LEU A 554 -0.94 2.02 47.50
C LEU A 554 -1.38 1.89 48.98
N VAL A 555 -2.32 2.75 49.41
CA VAL A 555 -3.00 2.57 50.70
C VAL A 555 -3.92 1.34 50.59
N GLY A 556 -3.64 0.29 51.36
CA GLY A 556 -4.28 -1.03 51.22
C GLY A 556 -5.81 -1.02 51.09
N GLY A 557 -6.49 -0.11 51.80
CA GLY A 557 -7.95 0.00 51.78
C GLY A 557 -8.59 0.32 50.41
N MET A 558 -7.85 0.85 49.43
CA MET A 558 -8.38 1.13 48.08
C MET A 558 -8.09 0.05 47.03
N VAL A 559 -7.08 -0.78 47.26
CA VAL A 559 -6.54 -1.70 46.24
C VAL A 559 -6.96 -3.12 46.50
N GLN A 560 -7.02 -3.48 47.78
CA GLN A 560 -7.44 -4.79 48.21
C GLN A 560 -8.81 -5.20 47.62
N PRO A 561 -9.85 -4.33 47.59
CA PRO A 561 -11.12 -4.69 46.95
C PRO A 561 -11.00 -4.96 45.44
N VAL A 562 -10.09 -4.27 44.75
CA VAL A 562 -9.85 -4.47 43.30
C VAL A 562 -9.10 -5.79 43.07
N ALA A 563 -8.08 -6.08 43.88
CA ALA A 563 -7.35 -7.34 43.82
C ALA A 563 -8.26 -8.55 44.13
N GLU A 564 -9.10 -8.45 45.17
CA GLU A 564 -10.11 -9.47 45.49
C GLU A 564 -11.10 -9.67 44.34
N ASN A 565 -11.55 -8.58 43.70
CA ASN A 565 -12.43 -8.65 42.54
C ASN A 565 -11.77 -9.33 41.33
N LEU A 566 -10.46 -9.18 41.13
CA LEU A 566 -9.69 -9.87 40.09
C LEU A 566 -9.51 -11.36 40.42
N VAL A 567 -9.14 -11.71 41.66
CA VAL A 567 -9.02 -13.11 42.12
C VAL A 567 -10.34 -13.86 41.96
N ALA A 568 -11.47 -13.20 42.23
CA ALA A 568 -12.80 -13.78 42.07
C ALA A 568 -13.10 -14.28 40.64
N GLN A 569 -12.43 -13.71 39.61
CA GLN A 569 -12.67 -14.06 38.20
C GLN A 569 -11.90 -15.29 37.72
N VAL A 570 -10.93 -15.80 38.48
CA VAL A 570 -10.11 -16.96 38.09
C VAL A 570 -11.03 -18.18 37.87
N GLN A 571 -10.84 -18.91 36.77
CA GLN A 571 -11.61 -20.13 36.46
C GLN A 571 -10.88 -21.39 36.95
N PRO A 572 -11.57 -22.54 37.15
CA PRO A 572 -10.94 -23.76 37.68
C PRO A 572 -9.74 -24.31 36.89
N LYS A 573 -9.67 -24.01 35.59
CA LYS A 573 -8.56 -24.42 34.71
C LYS A 573 -7.41 -23.41 34.67
N GLU A 574 -7.59 -22.23 35.25
CA GLU A 574 -6.59 -21.16 35.28
C GLU A 574 -5.79 -21.21 36.57
N GLN A 575 -4.54 -20.75 36.50
CA GLN A 575 -3.71 -20.57 37.68
C GLN A 575 -3.37 -19.10 37.83
N MET A 576 -3.31 -18.64 39.07
CA MET A 576 -2.86 -17.29 39.40
C MET A 576 -1.73 -17.34 40.43
N ALA A 577 -0.71 -16.51 40.25
CA ALA A 577 0.28 -16.16 41.25
C ALA A 577 0.09 -14.71 41.70
N VAL A 578 0.45 -14.40 42.95
CA VAL A 578 0.40 -13.04 43.52
C VAL A 578 1.80 -12.59 43.85
N VAL A 579 2.21 -11.47 43.27
CA VAL A 579 3.50 -10.82 43.49
C VAL A 579 3.24 -9.42 44.02
N ALA A 580 3.84 -9.08 45.14
CA ALA A 580 3.81 -7.72 45.69
C ALA A 580 5.12 -7.01 45.39
N PHE A 581 5.10 -5.74 45.02
CA PHE A 581 6.33 -5.03 44.69
C PHE A 581 6.40 -3.60 45.23
N HIS A 582 7.63 -3.20 45.53
CA HIS A 582 8.04 -1.86 45.94
C HIS A 582 9.40 -1.53 45.28
N SER A 583 10.52 -1.67 46.00
CA SER A 583 11.88 -1.59 45.46
C SER A 583 12.39 -2.92 44.88
N ALA A 584 11.70 -4.02 45.21
CA ALA A 584 11.87 -5.38 44.71
C ALA A 584 10.49 -6.03 44.51
N ALA A 585 10.45 -7.13 43.77
CA ALA A 585 9.25 -7.94 43.55
C ALA A 585 9.31 -9.21 44.40
N ASP A 586 8.38 -9.35 45.33
CA ASP A 586 8.28 -10.45 46.27
C ASP A 586 7.12 -11.38 45.87
N LEU A 587 7.40 -12.67 45.66
CA LEU A 587 6.37 -13.67 45.44
C LEU A 587 5.63 -13.93 46.76
N ILE A 588 4.34 -13.62 46.81
CA ILE A 588 3.49 -13.81 48.00
C ILE A 588 2.79 -15.16 47.92
N GLN A 589 2.32 -15.52 46.73
CA GLN A 589 1.67 -16.81 46.46
C GLN A 589 2.09 -17.29 45.08
N ASP A 590 2.58 -18.52 45.02
CA ASP A 590 2.89 -19.20 43.77
C ASP A 590 1.62 -19.64 43.03
N PHE A 591 1.75 -20.04 41.76
CA PHE A 591 0.64 -20.42 40.89
C PHE A 591 -0.29 -21.44 41.56
N THR A 592 -1.56 -21.06 41.70
CA THR A 592 -2.60 -21.93 42.23
C THR A 592 -3.94 -21.61 41.56
N SER A 593 -4.80 -22.61 41.46
CA SER A 593 -6.21 -22.43 41.07
C SER A 593 -7.13 -22.22 42.29
N SER A 594 -6.62 -22.32 43.53
CA SER A 594 -7.40 -22.10 44.74
C SER A 594 -7.60 -20.61 45.01
N LYS A 595 -8.84 -20.15 44.86
CA LYS A 595 -9.24 -18.77 45.20
C LYS A 595 -9.04 -18.48 46.68
N GLU A 596 -9.24 -19.46 47.55
CA GLU A 596 -9.09 -19.29 48.99
C GLU A 596 -7.64 -18.97 49.38
N LEU A 597 -6.67 -19.67 48.77
CA LEU A 597 -5.25 -19.39 48.98
C LEU A 597 -4.86 -18.01 48.45
N LEU A 598 -5.34 -17.66 47.25
CA LEU A 598 -5.11 -16.34 46.65
C LEU A 598 -5.66 -15.22 47.53
N LEU A 599 -6.92 -15.32 47.97
CA LEU A 599 -7.55 -14.32 48.83
C LEU A 599 -6.85 -14.20 50.19
N ARG A 600 -6.43 -15.32 50.81
CA ARG A 600 -5.64 -15.29 52.05
C ARG A 600 -4.29 -14.60 51.84
N SER A 601 -3.64 -14.84 50.70
CA SER A 601 -2.33 -14.26 50.39
C SER A 601 -2.39 -12.72 50.29
N LEU A 602 -3.49 -12.16 49.77
CA LEU A 602 -3.70 -10.71 49.69
C LEU A 602 -3.66 -10.03 51.06
N GLY A 603 -4.15 -10.70 52.11
CA GLY A 603 -4.14 -10.17 53.48
C GLY A 603 -2.75 -10.11 54.12
N SER A 604 -1.74 -10.77 53.53
CA SER A 604 -0.37 -10.81 54.05
C SER A 604 0.58 -9.77 53.41
N VAL A 605 0.08 -9.01 52.43
CA VAL A 605 0.85 -8.00 51.70
C VAL A 605 1.17 -6.81 52.62
N LYS A 606 2.46 -6.46 52.71
CA LYS A 606 2.92 -5.28 53.46
C LYS A 606 3.02 -4.07 52.52
N TYR A 607 2.51 -2.92 52.97
CA TYR A 607 2.51 -1.67 52.21
C TYR A 607 3.76 -0.82 52.50
N GLY A 608 4.42 -0.29 51.47
CA GLY A 608 5.76 0.33 51.54
C GLY A 608 5.95 1.49 50.56
N ASN A 609 7.12 2.13 50.54
CA ASN A 609 7.35 3.37 49.77
C ASN A 609 7.89 3.14 48.33
N ALA A 610 7.51 4.07 47.44
CA ALA A 610 7.91 4.31 46.03
C ALA A 610 7.98 3.09 45.08
N PRO A 611 7.12 3.03 44.02
CA PRO A 611 7.07 1.88 43.11
C PRO A 611 8.23 1.85 42.10
N ARG A 612 8.76 0.66 41.81
CA ARG A 612 9.62 0.39 40.64
C ARG A 612 8.95 -0.62 39.72
N VAL A 613 7.98 -0.15 38.94
CA VAL A 613 7.12 -0.97 38.07
C VAL A 613 7.93 -1.68 37.00
N LEU A 614 8.85 -0.99 36.33
CA LEU A 614 9.62 -1.60 35.22
C LEU A 614 10.55 -2.71 35.73
N ASP A 615 11.22 -2.51 36.86
CA ASP A 615 12.06 -3.55 37.49
C ASP A 615 11.20 -4.75 37.95
N ALA A 616 10.02 -4.50 38.52
CA ALA A 616 9.09 -5.55 38.95
C ALA A 616 8.52 -6.36 37.77
N LEU A 617 8.12 -5.69 36.70
CA LEU A 617 7.68 -6.33 35.46
C LEU A 617 8.79 -7.18 34.86
N PHE A 618 10.02 -6.64 34.79
CA PHE A 618 11.16 -7.39 34.27
C PHE A 618 11.40 -8.68 35.05
N ALA A 619 11.44 -8.60 36.40
CA ALA A 619 11.61 -9.76 37.26
C ALA A 619 10.48 -10.80 37.10
N ALA A 620 9.23 -10.34 37.04
CA ALA A 620 8.07 -11.21 36.84
C ALA A 620 8.11 -11.92 35.49
N ILE A 621 8.56 -11.25 34.43
CA ILE A 621 8.62 -11.84 33.08
C ILE A 621 9.82 -12.78 32.94
N ASP A 622 10.98 -12.47 33.52
CA ASP A 622 12.22 -13.24 33.35
C ASP A 622 12.15 -14.62 34.02
N GLY A 623 11.52 -14.70 35.20
CA GLY A 623 11.51 -15.93 36.01
C GLY A 623 10.12 -16.43 36.41
N GLY A 624 9.07 -15.62 36.26
CA GLY A 624 7.77 -15.91 36.88
C GLY A 624 6.99 -17.04 36.23
N PHE A 625 7.13 -17.28 34.92
CA PHE A 625 6.27 -18.23 34.17
C PHE A 625 7.00 -19.49 33.69
N ARG A 626 8.00 -19.98 34.42
CA ARG A 626 8.93 -21.04 33.94
C ARG A 626 8.22 -22.33 33.51
N ASP A 627 7.18 -22.74 34.22
CA ASP A 627 6.45 -24.00 33.95
C ASP A 627 5.09 -23.79 33.26
N SER A 628 4.78 -22.56 32.87
CA SER A 628 3.49 -22.19 32.27
C SER A 628 3.39 -22.66 30.82
N ILE A 629 2.36 -23.47 30.53
CA ILE A 629 2.01 -23.90 29.16
C ILE A 629 0.82 -23.12 28.57
N PHE A 630 0.04 -22.43 29.40
CA PHE A 630 -1.10 -21.62 28.99
C PHE A 630 -0.69 -20.18 28.62
N ARG A 631 -1.66 -19.37 28.20
CA ARG A 631 -1.42 -17.97 27.83
C ARG A 631 -1.02 -17.17 29.07
N ARG A 632 0.16 -16.54 29.01
CA ARG A 632 0.77 -15.83 30.14
C ARG A 632 0.30 -14.39 30.19
N VAL A 633 -0.30 -14.02 31.31
CA VAL A 633 -0.89 -12.71 31.51
C VAL A 633 -0.34 -12.11 32.79
N ILE A 634 0.16 -10.87 32.72
CA ILE A 634 0.43 -10.06 33.91
C ILE A 634 -0.72 -9.07 34.08
N LEU A 635 -1.38 -9.12 35.23
CA LEU A 635 -2.29 -8.08 35.69
C LEU A 635 -1.50 -7.16 36.62
N LEU A 636 -1.16 -5.96 36.17
CA LEU A 636 -0.38 -5.01 36.95
C LEU A 636 -1.33 -4.01 37.61
N LEU A 637 -1.50 -4.09 38.93
CA LEU A 637 -2.31 -3.14 39.70
C LEU A 637 -1.40 -2.10 40.35
N THR A 638 -1.51 -0.83 39.92
CA THR A 638 -0.58 0.25 40.33
C THR A 638 -1.27 1.61 40.56
N THR A 639 -0.60 2.52 41.28
CA THR A 639 -1.00 3.94 41.41
C THR A 639 -1.06 4.67 40.07
N GLY A 640 -0.30 4.21 39.07
CA GLY A 640 -0.12 4.89 37.78
C GLY A 640 1.09 5.82 37.73
N PHE A 641 2.07 5.60 38.61
CA PHE A 641 3.36 6.29 38.64
C PHE A 641 4.51 5.27 38.60
N GLU A 642 5.54 5.57 37.81
CA GLU A 642 6.81 4.87 37.81
C GLU A 642 7.86 5.62 38.63
N GLY A 643 8.56 4.91 39.52
CA GLY A 643 9.72 5.40 40.23
C GLY A 643 11.02 5.17 39.47
N PRO A 644 12.18 5.52 40.06
CA PRO A 644 13.47 5.35 39.40
C PRO A 644 13.84 3.86 39.29
N SER A 645 13.48 3.26 38.17
CA SER A 645 13.85 1.89 37.78
C SER A 645 15.18 1.84 37.05
N ARG A 646 15.90 0.72 37.21
CA ARG A 646 17.14 0.45 36.46
C ARG A 646 16.85 -0.08 35.06
N THR A 647 15.68 -0.68 34.88
CA THR A 647 15.21 -1.25 33.63
C THR A 647 14.51 -0.20 32.78
N ALA A 648 14.83 -0.15 31.48
CA ALA A 648 14.12 0.72 30.55
C ALA A 648 12.84 0.05 30.00
N GLU A 649 11.83 0.85 29.66
CA GLU A 649 10.56 0.40 29.05
C GLU A 649 10.79 -0.56 27.87
N ARG A 650 11.72 -0.21 26.98
CA ARG A 650 12.08 -1.01 25.80
C ARG A 650 12.54 -2.42 26.14
N ASP A 651 13.20 -2.60 27.28
CA ASP A 651 13.77 -3.88 27.70
C ASP A 651 12.67 -4.77 28.30
N VAL A 652 11.74 -4.18 29.07
CA VAL A 652 10.53 -4.86 29.53
C VAL A 652 9.67 -5.30 28.35
N ILE A 653 9.44 -4.44 27.35
CA ILE A 653 8.66 -4.78 26.15
C ILE A 653 9.32 -5.89 25.36
N ARG A 654 10.64 -5.80 25.15
CA ARG A 654 11.42 -6.83 24.47
C ARG A 654 11.28 -8.17 25.19
N LEU A 655 11.42 -8.17 26.52
CA LEU A 655 11.32 -9.37 27.33
C LEU A 655 9.90 -9.93 27.34
N ALA A 656 8.87 -9.10 27.47
CA ALA A 656 7.46 -9.50 27.41
C ALA A 656 7.13 -10.19 26.08
N ARG A 657 7.59 -9.61 24.96
CA ARG A 657 7.46 -10.21 23.62
C ARG A 657 8.22 -11.53 23.51
N ARG A 658 9.46 -11.57 24.03
CA ARG A 658 10.36 -12.73 24.06
C ARG A 658 9.98 -13.79 25.11
N ASN A 659 8.94 -13.59 25.91
CA ASN A 659 8.42 -14.62 26.83
C ASN A 659 6.92 -14.88 26.62
N GLY A 660 6.30 -14.23 25.62
CA GLY A 660 4.89 -14.37 25.28
C GLY A 660 3.94 -13.87 26.37
N VAL A 661 4.36 -12.87 27.15
CA VAL A 661 3.59 -12.33 28.29
C VAL A 661 2.83 -11.08 27.88
N SER A 662 1.51 -11.10 27.98
CA SER A 662 0.66 -9.92 27.76
C SER A 662 0.50 -9.16 29.08
N ILE A 663 0.78 -7.85 29.04
CA ILE A 663 0.71 -7.00 30.24
C ILE A 663 -0.59 -6.20 30.21
N PHE A 664 -1.35 -6.25 31.30
CA PHE A 664 -2.59 -5.52 31.50
C PHE A 664 -2.45 -4.58 32.70
N PRO A 665 -2.00 -3.34 32.48
CA PRO A 665 -1.94 -2.34 33.52
C PRO A 665 -3.35 -1.90 33.95
N ILE A 666 -3.60 -1.92 35.26
CA ILE A 666 -4.81 -1.49 35.93
C ILE A 666 -4.37 -0.38 36.90
N TYR A 667 -4.64 0.88 36.57
CA TYR A 667 -4.09 2.00 37.31
C TYR A 667 -5.13 3.04 37.77
N MET A 668 -4.83 3.68 38.90
CA MET A 668 -5.74 4.64 39.55
C MET A 668 -5.62 6.07 39.02
N THR A 669 -4.41 6.52 38.66
CA THR A 669 -4.13 7.89 38.22
C THR A 669 -3.46 7.92 36.85
N GLY A 670 -3.57 9.04 36.12
CA GLY A 670 -3.07 9.17 34.75
C GLY A 670 -1.65 9.72 34.61
N GLY A 671 -0.84 9.73 35.68
CA GLY A 671 0.47 10.40 35.72
C GLY A 671 1.40 9.99 34.59
N GLU A 672 1.42 8.69 34.27
CA GLU A 672 2.22 8.13 33.16
C GLU A 672 1.39 7.24 32.24
N LYS A 673 0.22 7.75 31.85
CA LYS A 673 -0.70 7.06 30.95
C LYS A 673 0.00 6.52 29.68
N SER A 674 0.93 7.29 29.11
CA SER A 674 1.68 6.90 27.90
C SER A 674 2.54 5.65 28.11
N LEU A 675 3.16 5.49 29.27
CA LEU A 675 4.00 4.33 29.61
C LEU A 675 3.15 3.06 29.65
N PHE A 676 2.06 3.07 30.44
CA PHE A 676 1.19 1.91 30.59
C PHE A 676 0.46 1.53 29.30
N GLU A 677 -0.01 2.51 28.52
CA GLU A 677 -0.57 2.27 27.20
C GLU A 677 0.46 1.67 26.24
N SER A 678 1.71 2.13 26.31
CA SER A 678 2.81 1.58 25.52
C SER A 678 3.13 0.13 25.91
N LEU A 679 3.27 -0.16 27.21
CA LEU A 679 3.49 -1.51 27.74
C LEU A 679 2.37 -2.47 27.32
N ALA A 680 1.10 -2.06 27.47
CA ALA A 680 -0.06 -2.86 27.07
C ALA A 680 -0.06 -3.13 25.56
N ARG A 681 -0.06 -2.06 24.74
CA ARG A 681 -0.09 -2.16 23.27
C ARG A 681 1.06 -2.99 22.72
N GLN A 682 2.27 -2.78 23.23
CA GLN A 682 3.44 -3.45 22.67
C GLN A 682 3.59 -4.90 23.17
N SER A 683 3.02 -5.28 24.31
CA SER A 683 2.97 -6.67 24.80
C SER A 683 1.75 -7.47 24.30
N GLY A 684 0.76 -6.81 23.69
CA GLY A 684 -0.48 -7.44 23.24
C GLY A 684 -1.54 -7.57 24.33
N GLY A 685 -1.46 -6.74 25.38
CA GLY A 685 -2.48 -6.59 26.42
C GLY A 685 -3.28 -5.29 26.30
N ALA A 686 -4.01 -4.94 27.35
CA ALA A 686 -4.86 -3.75 27.41
C ALA A 686 -4.69 -2.99 28.74
N SER A 687 -4.74 -1.67 28.69
CA SER A 687 -4.68 -0.81 29.88
C SER A 687 -6.07 -0.43 30.37
N PHE A 688 -6.24 -0.35 31.69
CA PHE A 688 -7.49 -0.01 32.35
C PHE A 688 -7.25 1.09 33.38
N ASN A 689 -7.93 2.23 33.19
CA ASN A 689 -7.96 3.30 34.18
C ASN A 689 -9.19 3.14 35.09
N LEU A 690 -8.96 2.93 36.38
CA LEU A 690 -10.04 2.68 37.35
C LEU A 690 -10.99 3.88 37.53
N ARG A 691 -10.50 5.12 37.34
CA ARG A 691 -11.37 6.31 37.37
C ARG A 691 -12.29 6.37 36.16
N ASP A 692 -11.79 5.99 34.98
CA ASP A 692 -12.56 5.98 33.75
C ASP A 692 -13.62 4.87 33.78
N LEU A 693 -13.28 3.69 34.30
CA LEU A 693 -14.25 2.61 34.53
C LEU A 693 -15.36 3.04 35.50
N LYS A 694 -15.01 3.70 36.61
CA LYS A 694 -16.00 4.22 37.56
C LYS A 694 -16.91 5.28 36.95
N ARG A 695 -16.38 6.16 36.09
CA ARG A 695 -17.17 7.15 35.33
C ARG A 695 -18.12 6.49 34.33
N ALA A 696 -17.73 5.36 33.75
CA ALA A 696 -18.55 4.56 32.85
C ALA A 696 -19.59 3.67 33.58
N GLY A 697 -19.74 3.81 34.91
CA GLY A 697 -20.69 3.04 35.71
C GLY A 697 -20.21 1.63 36.08
N ILE A 698 -18.97 1.26 35.74
CA ILE A 698 -18.39 -0.05 36.04
C ILE A 698 -17.83 0.00 37.47
N LYS A 699 -18.52 -0.67 38.41
CA LYS A 699 -18.13 -0.72 39.83
C LYS A 699 -17.06 -1.77 40.12
N GLU A 700 -17.05 -2.86 39.36
CA GLU A 700 -16.15 -4.00 39.51
C GLU A 700 -15.33 -4.18 38.22
N PRO A 701 -14.02 -3.93 38.23
CA PRO A 701 -13.20 -3.97 37.01
C PRO A 701 -12.88 -5.40 36.54
N GLY A 702 -12.89 -6.38 37.45
CA GLY A 702 -12.46 -7.76 37.21
C GLY A 702 -13.14 -8.43 36.02
N PRO A 703 -14.49 -8.48 35.96
CA PRO A 703 -15.19 -9.10 34.84
C PRO A 703 -14.75 -8.54 33.48
N ARG A 704 -14.60 -7.22 33.37
CA ARG A 704 -14.20 -6.55 32.13
C ARG A 704 -12.73 -6.80 31.77
N VAL A 705 -11.83 -6.78 32.75
CA VAL A 705 -10.40 -7.07 32.54
C VAL A 705 -10.23 -8.50 32.02
N PHE A 706 -10.89 -9.46 32.64
CA PHE A 706 -10.79 -10.86 32.28
C PHE A 706 -11.51 -11.23 30.98
N GLU A 707 -12.62 -10.55 30.65
CA GLU A 707 -13.27 -10.65 29.34
C GLU A 707 -12.26 -10.31 28.22
N VAL A 708 -11.55 -9.19 28.35
CA VAL A 708 -10.53 -8.77 27.37
C VAL A 708 -9.33 -9.72 27.39
N ALA A 709 -8.87 -10.14 28.57
CA ALA A 709 -7.72 -11.04 28.69
C ALA A 709 -7.93 -12.42 28.04
N ARG A 710 -9.18 -12.90 27.94
CA ARG A 710 -9.52 -14.22 27.38
C ARG A 710 -9.94 -14.22 25.89
N SER A 711 -10.12 -13.05 25.27
CA SER A 711 -10.82 -12.86 23.98
C SER A 711 -10.15 -13.34 22.66
N HIS A 712 -10.87 -14.12 21.80
CA HIS A 712 -10.50 -14.54 20.39
C HIS A 712 -11.74 -14.88 19.48
N TYR A 713 -11.61 -15.01 18.13
CA TYR A 713 -12.71 -15.30 17.16
C TYR A 713 -12.45 -16.42 16.14
N VAL A 714 -13.51 -17.10 15.69
CA VAL A 714 -13.60 -18.00 14.52
C VAL A 714 -14.74 -17.55 13.60
N LEU A 715 -14.53 -17.44 12.28
CA LEU A 715 -15.59 -17.06 11.31
C LEU A 715 -15.95 -18.23 10.39
N THR A 716 -17.23 -18.60 10.35
CA THR A 716 -17.80 -19.62 9.45
C THR A 716 -18.62 -18.93 8.36
N VAL A 717 -18.36 -19.27 7.09
CA VAL A 717 -19.07 -18.72 5.93
C VAL A 717 -19.63 -19.88 5.11
N SER A 718 -20.94 -19.97 4.91
CA SER A 718 -21.53 -20.97 4.01
C SER A 718 -21.89 -20.37 2.64
N GLY A 719 -21.92 -21.25 1.63
CA GLY A 719 -22.61 -20.98 0.37
C GLY A 719 -21.83 -21.39 -0.87
N ASN A 720 -22.51 -22.07 -1.81
CA ASN A 720 -22.12 -22.06 -3.22
C ASN A 720 -22.29 -20.63 -3.73
N LEU A 721 -21.19 -19.88 -3.77
CA LEU A 721 -21.17 -18.55 -4.37
C LEU A 721 -21.31 -18.72 -5.87
N SER A 722 -22.26 -18.00 -6.47
CA SER A 722 -22.29 -17.83 -7.92
C SER A 722 -20.97 -17.19 -8.35
N LEU A 723 -20.16 -17.94 -9.11
CA LEU A 723 -18.93 -17.44 -9.73
C LEU A 723 -19.23 -16.15 -10.50
N GLY A 724 -18.95 -14.97 -9.91
CA GLY A 724 -18.90 -13.74 -10.69
C GLY A 724 -19.10 -12.40 -9.98
N GLU A 725 -19.62 -12.35 -8.75
CA GLU A 725 -19.80 -11.08 -8.01
C GLU A 725 -19.01 -11.01 -6.69
N ARG A 726 -18.62 -9.79 -6.32
CA ARG A 726 -17.56 -9.49 -5.34
C ARG A 726 -18.01 -9.77 -3.92
N VAL A 727 -17.14 -10.41 -3.12
CA VAL A 727 -17.34 -10.55 -1.67
C VAL A 727 -16.45 -9.56 -0.90
N LYS A 728 -17.05 -8.62 -0.15
CA LYS A 728 -16.36 -7.62 0.70
C LYS A 728 -16.83 -7.76 2.16
N VAL A 729 -15.92 -8.01 3.10
CA VAL A 729 -16.26 -8.13 4.53
C VAL A 729 -15.96 -6.83 5.27
N GLU A 730 -17.00 -6.19 5.82
CA GLU A 730 -16.92 -4.97 6.64
C GLU A 730 -17.32 -5.24 8.09
N VAL A 731 -16.58 -4.69 9.07
CA VAL A 731 -16.93 -4.76 10.49
C VAL A 731 -17.63 -3.47 10.90
N LYS A 732 -18.88 -3.55 11.38
CA LYS A 732 -19.78 -2.39 11.56
C LYS A 732 -19.47 -1.46 12.74
N ARG A 733 -18.49 -1.74 13.60
CA ARG A 733 -18.12 -0.86 14.73
C ARG A 733 -17.14 0.25 14.33
N PRO A 734 -17.31 1.50 14.81
CA PRO A 734 -16.49 2.63 14.39
C PRO A 734 -15.05 2.50 14.91
N GLY A 735 -14.10 2.35 13.97
CA GLY A 735 -12.67 2.35 14.27
C GLY A 735 -11.87 1.35 13.43
N ARG A 736 -11.89 1.47 12.10
CA ARG A 736 -10.99 0.82 11.10
C ARG A 736 -10.26 -0.43 11.66
N ILE A 737 -10.93 -1.56 11.64
CA ILE A 737 -10.56 -2.78 12.36
C ILE A 737 -9.66 -3.65 11.47
N PHE A 738 -8.60 -4.27 12.04
CA PHE A 738 -7.77 -5.29 11.35
C PHE A 738 -8.07 -6.68 11.91
N ALA A 739 -7.75 -7.75 11.17
CA ALA A 739 -7.97 -9.13 11.61
C ALA A 739 -6.71 -10.01 11.40
N SER A 740 -6.62 -11.26 11.88
CA SER A 740 -5.38 -12.09 11.88
C SER A 740 -5.48 -13.53 12.41
N ALA A 741 -5.10 -14.60 11.75
CA ALA A 741 -5.41 -16.01 12.13
C ALA A 741 -5.15 -16.52 13.56
N LEU A 742 -5.75 -17.69 13.80
CA LEU A 742 -5.83 -18.47 15.04
C LEU A 742 -4.54 -19.24 15.39
N PRO A 743 -4.33 -19.55 16.69
CA PRO A 743 -3.38 -20.58 17.13
C PRO A 743 -3.87 -21.99 16.74
N LEU A 744 -2.89 -22.89 16.58
CA LEU A 744 -3.09 -24.32 16.38
C LEU A 744 -3.26 -24.97 17.76
N ASP A 745 -4.42 -25.57 18.01
CA ASP A 745 -4.58 -26.62 19.02
C ASP A 745 -4.32 -27.99 18.39
#